data_AF-A0A7C0WCZ0-F1
#
_entry.id   AF-A0A7C0WCZ0-F1
#
_cell.length_a   1.000
_cell.length_b   1.000
_cell.length_c   1.000
_cell.angle_alpha   90.00
_cell.angle_beta   90.00
_cell.angle_gamma   90.00
#
_symmetry.space_group_name_H-M   'P 1'
#
loop_
_entity.id
_entity.type
_entity.pdbx_description
1 polymer ?
#
loop_
_entity_poly.entity_id
_entity_poly.type
_entity_poly.pdbx_seq_one_letter_code
_entity_poly.pdbx_strand_id
1 'polypeptide(L)'
;MKTSIIVIMIILAFTGLWAQEMPDSVFERQAVEHLTALLNLKPSDIHFRDDYAKKDSFRLETVADLMDRPYKMIEFTERFKSNCQGGQPEPVLRFVFENLRKETQTAVLRRYRMPEDENLYAGINLYYNSVELNRLLMKAHSFLYDRFPRALDSTMALVNAEDRKFLLNEFKQSVLEDTADVNKPVDVLDSIQKVEEQYTKRFVGFATKIKKDFIILAGIDAAGSFYNEVMRFQDDIKAGNLSVEQMLSDTVELPPQAGIAEYLGSHEHWAIGGVGDDVYRGEYHFILDFGGNDIYELSYNPDSAHGTIIIDMSGNDIYNAKSDFVIGSGCFSAGLLYDLEGDDIYNGGNFSCGSGYFGLGLLYDGGGSDKYYGDTHTQGAATFGAGIILDMSGADLYSAALFAQGCGLVEGVGLIADYEGNDQYQAGGKYTETYGLAGANVHYLSLSQGFGHGLQPYGGGGIGAILDYSGNDNYVSDIFGQGASYWWSLGLICDSDGNDQYVSYQYAQGTGVHLSLGVLVDERGDDFYRGKGLMQGVGHDYACGIILDREGDDIYQADDLSQAAGSANGIGLLIDDRGDDRYYVREKRNTHGYGNPRRDFGSIGLFIDMAGRDIYTGYGKDDSYWKSDSKWGGGMDIEFWKTDSTGTDGE
;
A
#
# COMPACT_ATOMS: atom_id res chain seq x y z
N MET A 1 -59.70 -13.33 -32.79
CA MET A 1 -58.69 -14.33 -32.37
C MET A 1 -57.24 -14.03 -32.82
N LYS A 2 -56.93 -12.90 -33.47
CA LYS A 2 -55.52 -12.53 -33.82
C LYS A 2 -54.92 -11.40 -32.97
N THR A 3 -55.73 -10.68 -32.19
CA THR A 3 -55.26 -9.61 -31.29
C THR A 3 -54.94 -10.08 -29.86
N SER A 4 -55.39 -11.27 -29.45
CA SER A 4 -55.12 -11.81 -28.11
C SER A 4 -53.80 -12.59 -27.98
N ILE A 5 -53.20 -13.01 -29.11
CA ILE A 5 -51.94 -13.77 -29.11
C ILE A 5 -50.72 -12.84 -29.04
N ILE A 6 -50.81 -11.63 -29.58
CA ILE A 6 -49.69 -10.66 -29.57
C ILE A 6 -49.51 -10.04 -28.18
N VAL A 7 -50.59 -9.86 -27.40
CA VAL A 7 -50.49 -9.34 -26.02
C VAL A 7 -49.90 -10.37 -25.06
N ILE A 8 -50.13 -11.67 -25.28
CA ILE A 8 -49.56 -12.74 -24.45
C ILE A 8 -48.07 -12.96 -24.76
N MET A 9 -47.63 -12.80 -26.01
CA MET A 9 -46.19 -12.84 -26.34
C MET A 9 -45.41 -11.63 -25.81
N ILE A 10 -46.02 -10.44 -25.71
CA ILE A 10 -45.35 -9.25 -25.14
C ILE A 10 -45.26 -9.33 -23.61
N ILE A 11 -46.19 -10.02 -22.94
CA ILE A 11 -46.12 -10.22 -21.48
C ILE A 11 -45.12 -11.33 -21.11
N LEU A 12 -44.92 -12.35 -21.96
CA LEU A 12 -43.91 -13.39 -21.74
C LEU A 12 -42.47 -12.92 -22.08
N ALA A 13 -42.31 -11.95 -22.99
CA ALA A 13 -41.01 -11.37 -23.31
C ALA A 13 -40.44 -10.42 -22.23
N PHE A 14 -41.21 -10.10 -21.19
CA PHE A 14 -40.78 -9.27 -20.05
C PHE A 14 -40.48 -10.06 -18.77
N THR A 15 -40.47 -11.40 -18.83
CA THR A 15 -40.11 -12.27 -17.68
C THR A 15 -38.62 -12.63 -17.63
N GLY A 16 -37.80 -12.03 -18.51
CA GLY A 16 -36.34 -12.18 -18.53
C GLY A 16 -35.58 -10.95 -18.04
N LEU A 17 -36.18 -10.13 -17.17
CA LEU A 17 -35.39 -9.25 -16.31
C LEU A 17 -34.73 -10.19 -15.29
N TRP A 18 -33.51 -10.63 -15.57
CA TRP A 18 -32.63 -11.16 -14.54
C TRP A 18 -32.68 -10.14 -13.41
N ALA A 19 -33.14 -10.57 -12.23
CA ALA A 19 -33.04 -9.72 -11.05
C ALA A 19 -31.57 -9.32 -10.97
N GLN A 20 -31.28 -8.02 -10.96
CA GLN A 20 -29.94 -7.58 -10.67
C GLN A 20 -29.60 -8.17 -9.31
N GLU A 21 -28.64 -9.08 -9.26
CA GLU A 21 -28.15 -9.64 -8.01
C GLU A 21 -27.82 -8.47 -7.08
N MET A 22 -28.37 -8.51 -5.87
CA MET A 22 -28.05 -7.48 -4.90
C MET A 22 -26.58 -7.63 -4.52
N PRO A 23 -25.79 -6.54 -4.47
CA PRO A 23 -24.39 -6.61 -4.07
C PRO A 23 -24.22 -7.19 -2.66
N ASP A 24 -23.13 -7.89 -2.41
CA ASP A 24 -22.80 -8.53 -1.13
C ASP A 24 -22.82 -7.55 0.04
N SER A 25 -22.28 -6.35 -0.17
CA SER A 25 -22.35 -5.22 0.77
C SER A 25 -23.75 -4.87 1.29
N VAL A 26 -24.83 -5.23 0.57
CA VAL A 26 -26.20 -5.07 1.04
C VAL A 26 -26.54 -6.08 2.14
N PHE A 27 -26.09 -7.32 1.99
CA PHE A 27 -26.29 -8.42 2.95
C PHE A 27 -25.37 -8.24 4.16
N GLU A 28 -24.08 -7.99 3.93
CA GLU A 28 -23.08 -7.67 4.96
C GLU A 28 -23.62 -6.58 5.92
N ARG A 29 -24.17 -5.49 5.35
CA ARG A 29 -24.74 -4.39 6.13
C ARG A 29 -26.00 -4.79 6.91
N GLN A 30 -26.87 -5.59 6.31
CA GLN A 30 -28.07 -6.09 6.99
C GLN A 30 -27.70 -6.99 8.17
N ALA A 31 -26.67 -7.81 8.02
CA ALA A 31 -26.15 -8.65 9.08
C ALA A 31 -25.58 -7.83 10.24
N VAL A 32 -24.81 -6.78 9.96
CA VAL A 32 -24.33 -5.83 10.98
C VAL A 32 -25.50 -5.13 11.69
N GLU A 33 -26.50 -4.65 10.93
CA GLU A 33 -27.72 -4.04 11.48
C GLU A 33 -28.48 -5.01 12.41
N HIS A 34 -28.54 -6.29 12.04
CA HIS A 34 -29.21 -7.33 12.80
C HIS A 34 -28.47 -7.69 14.09
N LEU A 35 -27.17 -7.99 14.03
CA LEU A 35 -26.37 -8.34 15.20
C LEU A 35 -26.30 -7.18 16.20
N THR A 36 -26.10 -5.95 15.73
CA THR A 36 -26.08 -4.78 16.61
C THR A 36 -27.41 -4.60 17.35
N ALA A 37 -28.55 -4.80 16.68
CA ALA A 37 -29.86 -4.74 17.33
C ALA A 37 -30.01 -5.77 18.46
N LEU A 38 -29.53 -7.01 18.27
CA LEU A 38 -29.56 -8.06 19.30
C LEU A 38 -28.70 -7.73 20.53
N LEU A 39 -27.65 -6.96 20.33
CA LEU A 39 -26.76 -6.45 21.39
C LEU A 39 -27.26 -5.15 22.03
N ASN A 40 -28.42 -4.63 21.61
CA ASN A 40 -28.95 -3.30 21.97
C ASN A 40 -28.01 -2.15 21.58
N LEU A 41 -27.32 -2.33 20.46
CA LEU A 41 -26.52 -1.34 19.77
C LEU A 41 -27.24 -0.89 18.50
N LYS A 42 -26.67 0.10 17.83
CA LYS A 42 -27.00 0.52 16.46
C LYS A 42 -25.71 0.52 15.65
N PRO A 43 -25.77 0.39 14.31
CA PRO A 43 -24.59 0.56 13.47
C PRO A 43 -23.90 1.92 13.69
N SER A 44 -24.67 2.98 14.00
CA SER A 44 -24.13 4.29 14.32
C SER A 44 -23.31 4.34 15.61
N ASP A 45 -23.37 3.31 16.46
CA ASP A 45 -22.54 3.19 17.66
C ASP A 45 -21.11 2.71 17.31
N ILE A 46 -20.90 2.20 16.09
CA ILE A 46 -19.59 1.90 15.50
C ILE A 46 -18.99 3.24 15.04
N HIS A 47 -18.49 4.03 15.99
CA HIS A 47 -17.87 5.33 15.70
C HIS A 47 -16.88 5.72 16.79
N PHE A 48 -15.83 6.48 16.44
CA PHE A 48 -14.97 7.13 17.43
C PHE A 48 -15.37 8.59 17.58
N ARG A 49 -15.55 9.01 18.83
CA ARG A 49 -15.59 10.43 19.15
C ARG A 49 -14.16 10.95 19.19
N ASP A 50 -13.87 12.05 18.52
CA ASP A 50 -12.56 12.69 18.57
C ASP A 50 -12.56 13.97 19.44
N ASP A 51 -13.67 14.28 20.12
CA ASP A 51 -13.86 15.51 20.90
C ASP A 51 -12.93 15.63 22.12
N TYR A 52 -12.35 14.51 22.56
CA TYR A 52 -11.33 14.46 23.60
C TYR A 52 -9.89 14.38 23.05
N ALA A 53 -9.72 14.13 21.75
CA ALA A 53 -8.41 13.99 21.12
C ALA A 53 -7.96 15.34 20.54
N LYS A 54 -6.75 15.77 20.87
CA LYS A 54 -6.17 16.96 20.25
C LYS A 54 -5.97 16.69 18.75
N LYS A 55 -6.60 17.49 17.89
CA LYS A 55 -6.36 17.45 16.45
C LYS A 55 -4.96 17.97 16.15
N ASP A 56 -4.10 17.11 15.63
CA ASP A 56 -2.78 17.48 15.11
C ASP A 56 -2.88 17.91 13.64
N SER A 57 -1.83 18.55 13.14
CA SER A 57 -1.82 19.15 11.80
C SER A 57 -1.52 18.15 10.66
N PHE A 58 -1.34 16.86 10.96
CA PHE A 58 -0.87 15.86 10.00
C PHE A 58 -1.96 14.85 9.62
N ARG A 59 -3.10 14.83 10.33
CA ARG A 59 -4.21 13.91 10.03
C ARG A 59 -4.69 14.02 8.59
N LEU A 60 -4.67 12.89 7.91
CA LEU A 60 -5.29 12.72 6.61
C LEU A 60 -6.82 12.79 6.75
N GLU A 61 -7.47 13.52 5.84
CA GLU A 61 -8.93 13.72 5.83
C GLU A 61 -9.66 12.38 5.71
N THR A 62 -9.21 11.50 4.81
CA THR A 62 -9.78 10.16 4.65
C THR A 62 -9.73 9.35 5.94
N VAL A 63 -8.59 9.34 6.64
CA VAL A 63 -8.44 8.61 7.91
C VAL A 63 -9.36 9.20 8.98
N ALA A 64 -9.46 10.54 9.07
CA ALA A 64 -10.37 11.19 10.01
C ALA A 64 -11.84 10.85 9.72
N ASP A 65 -12.24 10.86 8.45
CA ASP A 65 -13.60 10.51 8.00
C ASP A 65 -13.97 9.05 8.29
N LEU A 66 -12.98 8.14 8.19
CA LEU A 66 -13.14 6.73 8.50
C LEU A 66 -13.11 6.47 10.02
N MET A 67 -12.35 7.24 10.81
CA MET A 67 -12.41 7.13 12.27
C MET A 67 -13.81 7.49 12.81
N ASP A 68 -14.48 8.46 12.19
CA ASP A 68 -15.88 8.80 12.51
C ASP A 68 -16.86 7.71 12.04
N ARG A 69 -16.55 7.00 10.94
CA ARG A 69 -17.42 5.98 10.34
C ARG A 69 -16.63 4.73 9.92
N PRO A 70 -16.12 3.91 10.87
CA PRO A 70 -15.18 2.84 10.56
C PRO A 70 -15.71 1.78 9.60
N TYR A 71 -17.01 1.50 9.60
CA TYR A 71 -17.60 0.55 8.65
C TYR A 71 -17.39 0.95 7.17
N LYS A 72 -17.16 2.24 6.87
CA LYS A 72 -16.84 2.70 5.50
C LYS A 72 -15.45 2.26 4.99
N MET A 73 -14.64 1.60 5.82
CA MET A 73 -13.36 1.04 5.38
C MET A 73 -13.55 0.01 4.25
N ILE A 74 -14.64 -0.76 4.26
CA ILE A 74 -14.98 -1.71 3.19
C ILE A 74 -15.17 -0.95 1.86
N GLU A 75 -16.10 0.02 1.82
CA GLU A 75 -16.34 0.88 0.64
C GLU A 75 -15.08 1.61 0.16
N PHE A 76 -14.22 2.05 1.11
CA PHE A 76 -12.95 2.70 0.77
C PHE A 76 -11.97 1.73 0.10
N THR A 77 -11.87 0.50 0.61
CA THR A 77 -10.97 -0.55 0.11
C THR A 77 -11.38 -0.96 -1.30
N GLU A 78 -12.66 -1.25 -1.53
CA GLU A 78 -13.20 -1.55 -2.86
C GLU A 78 -12.94 -0.42 -3.86
N ARG A 79 -13.07 0.83 -3.42
CA ARG A 79 -12.77 1.99 -4.25
C ARG A 79 -11.28 2.12 -4.54
N PHE A 80 -10.41 1.82 -3.58
CA PHE A 80 -8.95 1.84 -3.79
C PHE A 80 -8.57 0.81 -4.85
N LYS A 81 -8.96 -0.45 -4.66
CA LYS A 81 -8.85 -1.53 -5.65
C LYS A 81 -9.37 -1.09 -7.03
N SER A 82 -10.60 -0.61 -7.12
CA SER A 82 -11.18 -0.16 -8.40
C SER A 82 -10.40 0.96 -9.10
N ASN A 83 -9.75 1.87 -8.35
CA ASN A 83 -8.91 2.93 -8.94
C ASN A 83 -7.52 2.45 -9.34
N CYS A 84 -7.07 1.32 -8.78
CA CYS A 84 -5.83 0.68 -9.18
C CYS A 84 -6.02 -0.30 -10.35
N GLN A 85 -7.25 -0.71 -10.65
CA GLN A 85 -7.52 -1.67 -11.72
C GLN A 85 -6.85 -1.27 -13.07
N GLY A 86 -6.14 -2.24 -13.67
CA GLY A 86 -5.55 -2.11 -15.01
C GLY A 86 -4.11 -1.57 -15.08
N GLY A 87 -3.38 -1.43 -13.95
CA GLY A 87 -1.92 -1.28 -13.99
C GLY A 87 -1.38 0.12 -14.34
N GLN A 88 -2.24 1.08 -14.68
CA GLN A 88 -1.76 2.38 -15.17
C GLN A 88 -1.31 3.28 -14.01
N PRO A 89 -0.07 3.81 -14.04
CA PRO A 89 0.45 4.61 -12.91
C PRO A 89 -0.33 5.90 -12.62
N GLU A 90 -0.78 6.66 -13.64
CA GLU A 90 -1.42 7.95 -13.39
C GLU A 90 -2.74 7.84 -12.61
N PRO A 91 -3.73 7.00 -13.01
CA PRO A 91 -4.95 6.81 -12.22
C PRO A 91 -4.68 6.41 -10.77
N VAL A 92 -3.80 5.42 -10.56
CA VAL A 92 -3.38 4.96 -9.22
C VAL A 92 -2.83 6.13 -8.40
N LEU A 93 -1.83 6.83 -8.94
CA LEU A 93 -1.14 7.90 -8.22
C LEU A 93 -2.05 9.11 -7.97
N ARG A 94 -3.04 9.37 -8.84
CA ARG A 94 -4.05 10.42 -8.62
C ARG A 94 -4.93 10.06 -7.42
N PHE A 95 -5.38 8.81 -7.30
CA PHE A 95 -6.16 8.36 -6.16
C PHE A 95 -5.33 8.41 -4.86
N VAL A 96 -4.07 7.98 -4.92
CA VAL A 96 -3.10 8.11 -3.81
C VAL A 96 -2.96 9.57 -3.38
N PHE A 97 -2.79 10.50 -4.33
CA PHE A 97 -2.64 11.92 -4.04
C PHE A 97 -3.90 12.54 -3.40
N GLU A 98 -5.09 12.13 -3.82
CA GLU A 98 -6.33 12.56 -3.18
C GLU A 98 -6.39 12.16 -1.71
N ASN A 99 -5.83 10.99 -1.36
CA ASN A 99 -5.80 10.46 0.00
C ASN A 99 -4.63 10.97 0.86
N LEU A 100 -3.66 11.68 0.27
CA LEU A 100 -2.62 12.44 0.98
C LEU A 100 -3.11 13.79 1.53
N ARG A 101 -4.39 14.12 1.29
CA ARG A 101 -5.01 15.36 1.73
C ARG A 101 -5.19 15.38 3.24
N LYS A 102 -4.82 16.50 3.86
CA LYS A 102 -5.07 16.75 5.29
C LYS A 102 -6.45 17.33 5.56
N GLU A 103 -6.97 17.05 6.75
CA GLU A 103 -8.22 17.65 7.27
C GLU A 103 -8.17 19.19 7.23
N THR A 104 -7.00 19.78 7.46
CA THR A 104 -6.79 21.24 7.51
C THR A 104 -6.43 21.89 6.16
N GLN A 105 -6.33 21.11 5.08
CA GLN A 105 -5.78 21.58 3.80
C GLN A 105 -6.81 22.36 2.96
N THR A 106 -6.37 23.46 2.35
CA THR A 106 -7.20 24.31 1.48
C THR A 106 -7.35 23.76 0.05
N ALA A 107 -8.43 24.10 -0.64
CA ALA A 107 -8.75 23.58 -1.98
C ALA A 107 -7.83 24.04 -3.13
N VAL A 108 -6.97 25.04 -2.93
CA VAL A 108 -6.20 25.69 -4.02
C VAL A 108 -5.17 24.76 -4.65
N LEU A 109 -4.55 23.86 -3.89
CA LEU A 109 -3.50 22.97 -4.40
C LEU A 109 -4.04 21.79 -5.23
N ARG A 110 -5.36 21.55 -5.23
CA ARG A 110 -5.99 20.40 -5.90
C ARG A 110 -5.92 20.41 -7.43
N ARG A 111 -5.64 21.56 -8.05
CA ARG A 111 -5.69 21.74 -9.52
C ARG A 111 -4.41 22.32 -10.09
N TYR A 112 -3.35 22.37 -9.28
CA TYR A 112 -2.10 22.94 -9.73
C TYR A 112 -1.50 22.03 -10.80
N ARG A 113 -1.26 22.59 -11.99
CA ARG A 113 -0.40 21.98 -13.01
C ARG A 113 0.84 22.86 -13.13
N MET A 114 2.00 22.22 -13.11
CA MET A 114 3.25 22.89 -13.44
C MET A 114 3.16 23.38 -14.89
N PRO A 115 3.24 24.69 -15.17
CA PRO A 115 3.18 25.19 -16.53
C PRO A 115 4.40 24.72 -17.33
N GLU A 116 4.15 24.30 -18.57
CA GLU A 116 5.17 23.98 -19.56
C GLU A 116 5.96 25.24 -19.93
N ASP A 117 7.29 25.14 -19.92
CA ASP A 117 8.14 26.15 -20.53
C ASP A 117 8.40 25.77 -22.00
N GLU A 118 7.73 26.45 -22.92
CA GLU A 118 7.89 26.23 -24.36
C GLU A 118 9.31 26.56 -24.86
N ASN A 119 10.11 27.33 -24.10
CA ASN A 119 11.49 27.66 -24.46
C ASN A 119 12.50 26.62 -23.99
N LEU A 120 12.09 25.59 -23.23
CA LEU A 120 13.00 24.62 -22.63
C LEU A 120 13.82 23.84 -23.67
N TYR A 121 13.28 23.72 -24.89
CA TYR A 121 13.91 23.01 -26.00
C TYR A 121 14.76 23.89 -26.90
N ALA A 122 14.77 25.21 -26.67
CA ALA A 122 15.49 26.15 -27.51
C ALA A 122 17.01 26.03 -27.28
N GLY A 123 17.74 25.63 -28.32
CA GLY A 123 19.20 25.55 -28.29
C GLY A 123 19.79 24.25 -27.73
N ILE A 124 18.97 23.22 -27.51
CA ILE A 124 19.46 21.87 -27.19
C ILE A 124 20.04 21.23 -28.46
N ASN A 125 21.27 20.73 -28.37
CA ASN A 125 21.88 19.92 -29.41
C ASN A 125 21.50 18.44 -29.20
N LEU A 126 21.04 17.76 -30.24
CA LEU A 126 20.62 16.35 -30.18
C LEU A 126 21.79 15.44 -30.58
N TYR A 127 22.04 14.36 -29.83
CA TYR A 127 23.07 13.39 -30.20
C TYR A 127 22.59 12.39 -31.26
N TYR A 128 21.36 11.90 -31.11
CA TYR A 128 20.72 10.97 -32.05
C TYR A 128 19.92 11.73 -33.13
N ASN A 129 19.74 11.15 -34.31
CA ASN A 129 18.85 11.68 -35.35
C ASN A 129 17.42 11.10 -35.26
N SER A 130 17.22 10.01 -34.50
CA SER A 130 15.91 9.38 -34.28
C SER A 130 14.91 10.35 -33.64
N VAL A 131 13.78 10.60 -34.29
CA VAL A 131 12.75 11.54 -33.82
C VAL A 131 12.03 10.99 -32.59
N GLU A 132 11.76 9.70 -32.59
CA GLU A 132 11.07 8.98 -31.53
C GLU A 132 11.92 8.95 -30.26
N LEU A 133 13.20 8.56 -30.38
CA LEU A 133 14.12 8.57 -29.25
C LEU A 133 14.30 9.98 -28.69
N ASN A 134 14.55 10.97 -29.55
CA ASN A 134 14.72 12.35 -29.08
C ASN A 134 13.48 12.92 -28.38
N ARG A 135 12.26 12.50 -28.76
CA ARG A 135 11.05 12.91 -28.04
C ARG A 135 11.07 12.42 -26.59
N LEU A 136 11.43 11.16 -26.37
CA LEU A 136 11.56 10.57 -25.03
C LEU A 136 12.68 11.28 -24.23
N LEU A 137 13.85 11.48 -24.84
CA LEU A 137 14.98 12.16 -24.19
C LEU A 137 14.65 13.61 -23.82
N MET A 138 13.97 14.34 -24.70
CA MET A 138 13.53 15.72 -24.42
C MET A 138 12.56 15.78 -23.24
N LYS A 139 11.68 14.79 -23.13
CA LYS A 139 10.74 14.64 -22.00
C LYS A 139 11.49 14.36 -20.70
N ALA A 140 12.44 13.41 -20.70
CA ALA A 140 13.31 13.13 -19.56
C ALA A 140 14.06 14.38 -19.10
N HIS A 141 14.68 15.11 -20.04
CA HIS A 141 15.39 16.34 -19.74
C HIS A 141 14.47 17.38 -19.09
N SER A 142 13.24 17.52 -19.60
CA SER A 142 12.26 18.46 -19.03
C SER A 142 11.91 18.16 -17.58
N PHE A 143 11.67 16.90 -17.23
CA PHE A 143 11.34 16.54 -15.87
C PHE A 143 12.54 16.66 -14.93
N LEU A 144 13.69 16.13 -15.34
CA LEU A 144 14.90 16.03 -14.51
C LEU A 144 15.52 17.40 -14.21
N TYR A 145 15.53 18.33 -15.18
CA TYR A 145 16.27 19.59 -15.06
C TYR A 145 15.41 20.86 -14.95
N ASP A 146 14.08 20.75 -15.06
CA ASP A 146 13.16 21.88 -14.83
C ASP A 146 12.06 21.54 -13.83
N ARG A 147 11.22 20.55 -14.15
CA ARG A 147 9.99 20.33 -13.38
C ARG A 147 10.24 19.83 -11.97
N PHE A 148 11.07 18.79 -11.78
CA PHE A 148 11.38 18.29 -10.44
C PHE A 148 12.14 19.34 -9.60
N PRO A 149 13.19 20.02 -10.09
CA PRO A 149 13.84 21.10 -9.33
C PRO A 149 12.89 22.22 -8.90
N ARG A 150 12.04 22.73 -9.81
CA ARG A 150 11.06 23.77 -9.48
C ARG A 150 10.00 23.29 -8.49
N ALA A 151 9.60 22.03 -8.58
CA ALA A 151 8.67 21.41 -7.66
C ALA A 151 9.28 21.24 -6.27
N LEU A 152 10.56 20.84 -6.18
CA LEU A 152 11.31 20.77 -4.93
C LEU A 152 11.47 22.16 -4.30
N ASP A 153 11.85 23.18 -5.08
CA ASP A 153 11.95 24.56 -4.61
C ASP A 153 10.63 25.05 -4.02
N SER A 154 9.51 24.74 -4.68
CA SER A 154 8.16 25.08 -4.22
C SER A 154 7.76 24.30 -2.96
N THR A 155 8.11 23.01 -2.90
CA THR A 155 7.88 22.10 -1.77
C THR A 155 8.59 22.60 -0.52
N MET A 156 9.84 23.06 -0.68
CA MET A 156 10.73 23.42 0.42
C MET A 156 10.90 24.93 0.61
N ALA A 157 10.09 25.76 -0.05
CA ALA A 157 10.19 27.22 -0.05
C ALA A 157 10.18 27.86 1.35
N LEU A 158 9.54 27.20 2.33
CA LEU A 158 9.41 27.68 3.70
C LEU A 158 10.30 26.91 4.71
N VAL A 159 11.11 25.97 4.24
CA VAL A 159 11.97 25.12 5.07
C VAL A 159 13.42 25.61 4.92
N ASN A 160 14.06 25.95 6.04
CA ASN A 160 15.44 26.41 6.04
C ASN A 160 16.43 25.25 5.82
N ALA A 161 17.69 25.57 5.53
CA ALA A 161 18.71 24.57 5.22
C ALA A 161 19.03 23.62 6.39
N GLU A 162 18.95 24.10 7.64
CA GLU A 162 19.20 23.27 8.82
C GLU A 162 18.12 22.20 8.99
N ASP A 163 16.85 22.59 8.81
CA ASP A 163 15.71 21.69 8.89
C ASP A 163 15.70 20.69 7.71
N ARG A 164 16.10 21.11 6.50
CA ARG A 164 16.30 20.18 5.38
C ARG A 164 17.37 19.13 5.70
N LYS A 165 18.50 19.56 6.27
CA LYS A 165 19.57 18.63 6.69
C LYS A 165 19.09 17.70 7.80
N PHE A 166 18.29 18.20 8.74
CA PHE A 166 17.69 17.39 9.80
C PHE A 166 16.81 16.26 9.25
N LEU A 167 16.05 16.52 8.18
CA LEU A 167 15.23 15.50 7.52
C LEU A 167 16.07 14.36 6.93
N LEU A 168 17.23 14.66 6.34
CA LEU A 168 18.08 13.64 5.71
C LEU A 168 18.93 12.84 6.69
N ASN A 169 19.15 13.37 7.89
CA ASN A 169 20.01 12.76 8.90
C ASN A 169 19.16 12.26 10.07
N GLU A 170 18.87 13.10 11.05
CA GLU A 170 18.26 12.69 12.32
C GLU A 170 16.84 12.15 12.17
N PHE A 171 15.98 12.76 11.34
CA PHE A 171 14.64 12.23 11.13
C PHE A 171 14.65 10.90 10.39
N LYS A 172 15.51 10.75 9.38
CA LYS A 172 15.73 9.48 8.69
C LYS A 172 16.16 8.37 9.66
N GLN A 173 17.07 8.68 10.59
CA GLN A 173 17.48 7.72 11.61
C GLN A 173 16.34 7.27 12.52
N SER A 174 15.34 8.12 12.78
CA SER A 174 14.17 7.73 13.59
C SER A 174 13.20 6.75 12.90
N VAL A 175 13.42 6.45 11.62
CA VAL A 175 12.66 5.42 10.87
C VAL A 175 13.40 4.07 10.88
N LEU A 176 14.69 4.07 11.21
CA LEU A 176 15.55 2.88 11.20
C LEU A 176 15.65 2.24 12.57
N GLU A 177 15.89 0.93 12.59
CA GLU A 177 16.14 0.14 13.80
C GLU A 177 17.56 -0.46 13.79
N ASP A 178 18.08 -0.81 14.98
CA ASP A 178 19.41 -1.39 15.15
C ASP A 178 19.33 -2.77 15.83
N THR A 179 19.83 -3.80 15.14
CA THR A 179 19.91 -5.17 15.69
C THR A 179 20.67 -5.27 17.02
N ALA A 180 21.53 -4.30 17.34
CA ALA A 180 22.22 -4.25 18.63
C ALA A 180 21.31 -3.85 19.80
N ASP A 181 20.12 -3.28 19.56
CA ASP A 181 19.19 -2.81 20.59
C ASP A 181 18.78 -3.90 21.57
N VAL A 182 18.60 -5.14 21.09
CA VAL A 182 18.28 -6.31 21.94
C VAL A 182 19.30 -6.56 23.06
N ASN A 183 20.54 -6.12 22.88
CA ASN A 183 21.62 -6.30 23.85
C ASN A 183 21.88 -5.04 24.69
N LYS A 184 21.21 -3.92 24.41
CA LYS A 184 21.40 -2.66 25.13
C LYS A 184 20.68 -2.73 26.49
N PRO A 185 21.30 -2.21 27.58
CA PRO A 185 20.62 -2.04 28.84
C PRO A 185 19.37 -1.15 28.72
N VAL A 186 18.36 -1.39 29.57
CA VAL A 186 17.09 -0.64 29.56
C VAL A 186 17.30 0.86 29.69
N ASP A 187 18.25 1.34 30.51
CA ASP A 187 18.54 2.76 30.66
C ASP A 187 19.16 3.40 29.41
N VAL A 188 19.82 2.61 28.57
CA VAL A 188 20.34 3.03 27.26
C VAL A 188 19.19 3.12 26.27
N LEU A 189 18.31 2.10 26.21
CA LEU A 189 17.12 2.13 25.36
C LEU A 189 16.20 3.32 25.70
N ASP A 190 15.96 3.56 26.99
CA ASP A 190 15.21 4.74 27.47
C ASP A 190 15.87 6.06 27.05
N SER A 191 17.19 6.09 26.91
CA SER A 191 17.93 7.28 26.49
C SER A 191 17.81 7.50 24.97
N ILE A 192 17.84 6.43 24.18
CA ILE A 192 17.62 6.46 22.73
C ILE A 192 16.20 6.95 22.44
N GLN A 193 15.19 6.37 23.09
CA GLN A 193 13.80 6.76 22.93
C GLN A 193 13.55 8.24 23.25
N LYS A 194 14.23 8.79 24.27
CA LYS A 194 14.15 10.23 24.58
C LYS A 194 14.76 11.11 23.50
N VAL A 195 15.78 10.65 22.78
CA VAL A 195 16.39 11.38 21.67
C VAL A 195 15.46 11.36 20.46
N GLU A 196 14.88 10.21 20.12
CA GLU A 196 13.87 10.08 19.05
C GLU A 196 12.64 10.95 19.31
N GLU A 197 12.20 11.04 20.58
CA GLU A 197 11.12 11.93 20.97
C GLU A 197 11.48 13.41 20.73
N GLN A 198 12.75 13.80 20.93
CA GLN A 198 13.23 15.15 20.62
C GLN A 198 13.26 15.41 19.12
N TYR A 199 13.69 14.43 18.31
CA TYR A 199 13.65 14.53 16.86
C TYR A 199 12.21 14.69 16.36
N THR A 200 11.28 13.88 16.89
CA THR A 200 9.85 14.00 16.57
C THR A 200 9.29 15.37 16.92
N LYS A 201 9.60 15.89 18.11
CA LYS A 201 9.18 17.25 18.52
C LYS A 201 9.74 18.33 17.61
N ARG A 202 11.01 18.23 17.21
CA ARG A 202 11.63 19.16 16.26
C ARG A 202 10.94 19.10 14.91
N PHE A 203 10.76 17.88 14.36
CA PHE A 203 10.09 17.64 13.09
C PHE A 203 8.71 18.29 13.05
N VAL A 204 7.86 17.97 14.04
CA VAL A 204 6.50 18.50 14.12
C VAL A 204 6.46 20.03 14.25
N GLY A 205 7.52 20.64 14.80
CA GLY A 205 7.68 22.10 14.91
C GLY A 205 7.81 22.83 13.58
N PHE A 206 8.23 22.16 12.50
CA PHE A 206 8.38 22.80 11.18
C PHE A 206 7.74 22.05 10.01
N ALA A 207 7.40 20.77 10.13
CA ALA A 207 6.96 19.92 9.00
C ALA A 207 5.71 20.45 8.27
N THR A 208 4.84 21.20 8.95
CA THR A 208 3.69 21.88 8.31
C THR A 208 4.07 22.92 7.26
N LYS A 209 5.35 23.32 7.20
CA LYS A 209 5.90 24.22 6.18
C LYS A 209 6.23 23.49 4.86
N ILE A 210 6.32 22.17 4.88
CA ILE A 210 6.61 21.34 3.70
C ILE A 210 5.34 21.25 2.85
N LYS A 211 5.44 21.68 1.59
CA LYS A 211 4.32 21.67 0.63
C LYS A 211 4.45 20.52 -0.35
N LYS A 212 4.38 19.28 0.16
CA LYS A 212 4.64 18.03 -0.59
C LYS A 212 3.85 17.90 -1.90
N ASP A 213 2.68 18.52 -1.99
CA ASP A 213 1.82 18.50 -3.17
C ASP A 213 2.55 18.84 -4.48
N PHE A 214 3.49 19.79 -4.46
CA PHE A 214 4.18 20.21 -5.67
C PHE A 214 5.04 19.08 -6.26
N ILE A 215 5.83 18.39 -5.42
CA ILE A 215 6.71 17.32 -5.90
C ILE A 215 5.91 16.06 -6.27
N ILE A 216 4.85 15.75 -5.53
CA ILE A 216 3.99 14.60 -5.83
C ILE A 216 3.25 14.81 -7.16
N LEU A 217 2.67 16.00 -7.40
CA LEU A 217 2.02 16.31 -8.67
C LEU A 217 3.00 16.27 -9.86
N ALA A 218 4.24 16.73 -9.68
CA ALA A 218 5.27 16.62 -10.70
C ALA A 218 5.62 15.15 -10.99
N GLY A 219 5.71 14.30 -9.96
CA GLY A 219 5.92 12.86 -10.10
C GLY A 219 4.76 12.15 -10.81
N ILE A 220 3.51 12.51 -10.50
CA ILE A 220 2.32 11.97 -11.19
C ILE A 220 2.34 12.31 -12.67
N ASP A 221 2.59 13.58 -13.00
CA ASP A 221 2.64 14.04 -14.38
C ASP A 221 3.79 13.35 -15.14
N ALA A 222 4.92 13.07 -14.47
CA ALA A 222 6.02 12.29 -15.04
C ALA A 222 5.59 10.84 -15.28
N ALA A 223 5.06 10.16 -14.26
CA ALA A 223 4.68 8.75 -14.33
C ALA A 223 3.69 8.49 -15.48
N GLY A 224 2.60 9.27 -15.57
CA GLY A 224 1.66 9.14 -16.67
C GLY A 224 2.28 9.43 -18.05
N SER A 225 3.19 10.40 -18.13
CA SER A 225 3.81 10.76 -19.40
C SER A 225 4.87 9.76 -19.88
N PHE A 226 5.61 9.12 -18.97
CA PHE A 226 6.58 8.09 -19.30
C PHE A 226 5.90 6.77 -19.62
N TYR A 227 4.98 6.29 -18.78
CA TYR A 227 4.24 5.06 -19.04
C TYR A 227 3.64 5.02 -20.45
N ASN A 228 2.90 6.06 -20.84
CA ASN A 228 2.29 6.14 -22.17
C ASN A 228 3.32 6.16 -23.33
N GLU A 229 4.49 6.78 -23.13
CA GLU A 229 5.52 6.83 -24.16
C GLU A 229 6.27 5.49 -24.23
N VAL A 230 6.62 4.91 -23.08
CA VAL A 230 7.34 3.64 -22.95
C VAL A 230 6.53 2.50 -23.55
N MET A 231 5.25 2.36 -23.16
CA MET A 231 4.35 1.32 -23.72
C MET A 231 4.25 1.43 -25.24
N ARG A 232 4.01 2.65 -25.75
CA ARG A 232 3.96 2.89 -27.20
C ARG A 232 5.29 2.56 -27.88
N PHE A 233 6.41 2.93 -27.25
CA PHE A 233 7.73 2.71 -27.80
C PHE A 233 8.07 1.22 -27.85
N GLN A 234 7.71 0.45 -26.81
CA GLN A 234 7.83 -1.00 -26.76
C GLN A 234 6.97 -1.67 -27.83
N ASP A 235 5.72 -1.23 -28.00
CA ASP A 235 4.81 -1.72 -29.05
C ASP A 235 5.38 -1.49 -30.46
N ASP A 236 5.91 -0.29 -30.73
CA ASP A 236 6.50 0.04 -32.04
C ASP A 236 7.77 -0.78 -32.33
N ILE A 237 8.57 -1.11 -31.30
CA ILE A 237 9.73 -2.01 -31.43
C ILE A 237 9.27 -3.44 -31.69
N LYS A 238 8.34 -3.98 -30.88
CA LYS A 238 7.77 -5.33 -31.01
C LYS A 238 7.10 -5.53 -32.38
N ALA A 239 6.43 -4.51 -32.91
CA ALA A 239 5.81 -4.52 -34.23
C ALA A 239 6.83 -4.42 -35.40
N GLY A 240 8.10 -4.12 -35.11
CA GLY A 240 9.14 -3.90 -36.12
C GLY A 240 9.02 -2.55 -36.86
N ASN A 241 8.24 -1.60 -36.31
CA ASN A 241 8.13 -0.24 -36.84
C ASN A 241 9.38 0.60 -36.51
N LEU A 242 10.05 0.27 -35.39
CA LEU A 242 11.29 0.88 -34.95
C LEU A 242 12.40 -0.18 -34.81
N SER A 243 13.60 0.16 -35.30
CA SER A 243 14.79 -0.67 -35.16
C SER A 243 15.75 -0.03 -34.17
N VAL A 244 15.99 -0.69 -33.03
CA VAL A 244 16.92 -0.21 -31.99
C VAL A 244 18.33 -0.01 -32.55
N GLU A 245 18.85 -0.97 -33.32
CA GLU A 245 20.16 -0.87 -33.96
C GLU A 245 20.28 0.37 -34.87
N GLN A 246 19.24 0.66 -35.66
CA GLN A 246 19.22 1.86 -36.51
C GLN A 246 19.14 3.14 -35.69
N MET A 247 18.30 3.18 -34.65
CA MET A 247 18.16 4.35 -33.78
C MET A 247 19.47 4.71 -33.07
N LEU A 248 20.19 3.71 -32.55
CA LEU A 248 21.43 3.92 -31.81
C LEU A 248 22.63 4.22 -32.70
N SER A 249 22.64 3.72 -33.94
CA SER A 249 23.73 4.00 -34.90
C SER A 249 23.58 5.32 -35.67
N ASP A 250 22.37 5.88 -35.73
CA ASP A 250 22.09 7.13 -36.44
C ASP A 250 22.33 8.36 -35.54
N THR A 251 23.59 8.78 -35.46
CA THR A 251 24.04 9.92 -34.64
C THR A 251 24.44 11.14 -35.47
N VAL A 252 24.44 12.33 -34.88
CA VAL A 252 24.94 13.56 -35.51
C VAL A 252 26.46 13.51 -35.74
N GLU A 253 26.94 14.17 -36.80
CA GLU A 253 28.37 14.40 -36.99
C GLU A 253 28.88 15.47 -36.00
N LEU A 254 29.69 15.06 -35.03
CA LEU A 254 30.22 15.96 -34.01
C LEU A 254 31.41 16.80 -34.53
N PRO A 255 31.46 18.11 -34.25
CA PRO A 255 32.64 18.93 -34.49
C PRO A 255 33.88 18.40 -33.74
N PRO A 256 35.12 18.54 -34.27
CA PRO A 256 36.33 17.96 -33.68
C PRO A 256 36.68 18.39 -32.24
N GLN A 257 36.01 19.41 -31.69
CA GLN A 257 36.23 19.96 -30.35
C GLN A 257 34.96 20.03 -29.50
N ALA A 258 33.85 19.46 -29.96
CA ALA A 258 32.59 19.50 -29.22
C ALA A 258 32.63 18.52 -28.04
N GLY A 259 32.21 18.96 -26.85
CA GLY A 259 32.00 18.08 -25.71
C GLY A 259 30.74 17.25 -25.94
N ILE A 260 30.87 15.94 -26.08
CA ILE A 260 29.71 15.04 -26.29
C ILE A 260 28.68 15.16 -25.15
N ALA A 261 29.13 15.45 -23.93
CA ALA A 261 28.28 15.69 -22.77
C ALA A 261 27.33 16.90 -22.90
N GLU A 262 27.54 17.78 -23.88
CA GLU A 262 26.65 18.92 -24.18
C GLU A 262 25.46 18.52 -25.06
N TYR A 263 25.44 17.29 -25.59
CA TYR A 263 24.39 16.78 -26.47
C TYR A 263 23.39 15.92 -25.69
N LEU A 264 22.10 16.13 -25.98
CA LEU A 264 21.02 15.35 -25.42
C LEU A 264 21.11 13.89 -25.87
N GLY A 265 21.06 12.98 -24.90
CA GLY A 265 21.31 11.55 -25.10
C GLY A 265 22.72 11.11 -24.72
N SER A 266 23.62 12.04 -24.41
CA SER A 266 24.98 11.75 -23.96
C SER A 266 25.44 12.63 -22.80
N HIS A 267 24.50 13.24 -22.07
CA HIS A 267 24.76 14.05 -20.89
C HIS A 267 25.45 13.24 -19.78
N GLU A 268 26.15 13.95 -18.89
CA GLU A 268 26.63 13.34 -17.64
C GLU A 268 25.44 12.82 -16.83
N HIS A 269 25.61 11.66 -16.18
CA HIS A 269 24.56 10.94 -15.45
C HIS A 269 23.41 10.39 -16.31
N TRP A 270 23.59 10.32 -17.63
CA TRP A 270 22.67 9.64 -18.56
C TRP A 270 23.34 8.40 -19.14
N ALA A 271 22.58 7.34 -19.34
CA ALA A 271 22.97 6.17 -20.11
C ALA A 271 21.87 5.75 -21.08
N ILE A 272 22.28 5.33 -22.28
CA ILE A 272 21.41 4.74 -23.31
C ILE A 272 22.03 3.40 -23.70
N GLY A 273 21.42 2.32 -23.22
CA GLY A 273 21.83 0.93 -23.38
C GLY A 273 21.47 0.33 -24.73
N GLY A 274 22.06 -0.84 -25.01
CA GLY A 274 21.83 -1.61 -26.22
C GLY A 274 20.73 -2.66 -26.06
N VAL A 275 20.86 -3.77 -26.80
CA VAL A 275 20.03 -4.98 -26.66
C VAL A 275 20.85 -6.15 -26.09
N GLY A 276 21.93 -5.84 -25.38
CA GLY A 276 22.83 -6.86 -24.87
C GLY A 276 23.45 -6.43 -23.56
N ASP A 277 23.91 -7.42 -22.80
CA ASP A 277 24.28 -7.27 -21.39
C ASP A 277 25.23 -6.09 -21.12
N ASP A 278 24.75 -5.15 -20.30
CA ASP A 278 25.39 -3.93 -19.86
C ASP A 278 25.57 -3.90 -18.32
N VAL A 279 26.45 -3.02 -17.86
CA VAL A 279 26.65 -2.80 -16.42
C VAL A 279 26.73 -1.32 -16.08
N TYR A 280 25.69 -0.83 -15.43
CA TYR A 280 25.55 0.55 -14.99
C TYR A 280 26.14 0.74 -13.59
N ARG A 281 27.04 1.72 -13.43
CA ARG A 281 27.73 1.96 -12.14
C ARG A 281 27.72 3.43 -11.73
N GLY A 282 27.21 3.70 -10.54
CA GLY A 282 27.27 5.02 -9.91
C GLY A 282 25.93 5.73 -9.89
N GLU A 283 25.97 7.06 -9.92
CA GLU A 283 24.81 7.93 -9.81
C GLU A 283 24.32 8.33 -11.20
N TYR A 284 23.06 8.05 -11.49
CA TYR A 284 22.39 8.35 -12.76
C TYR A 284 21.10 9.11 -12.51
N HIS A 285 20.77 10.04 -13.41
CA HIS A 285 19.48 10.71 -13.46
C HIS A 285 18.55 10.04 -14.47
N PHE A 286 19.11 9.48 -15.55
CA PHE A 286 18.37 8.82 -16.61
C PHE A 286 19.09 7.58 -17.11
N ILE A 287 18.38 6.47 -17.20
CA ILE A 287 18.82 5.27 -17.94
C ILE A 287 17.68 4.83 -18.84
N LEU A 288 18.00 4.54 -20.10
CA LEU A 288 17.13 3.84 -21.03
C LEU A 288 17.92 2.66 -21.58
N ASP A 289 17.56 1.45 -21.20
CA ASP A 289 18.06 0.21 -21.78
C ASP A 289 17.02 -0.37 -22.74
N PHE A 290 17.46 -0.99 -23.84
CA PHE A 290 16.56 -1.65 -24.80
C PHE A 290 16.56 -3.17 -24.66
N GLY A 291 17.42 -3.70 -23.80
CA GLY A 291 17.33 -5.02 -23.21
C GLY A 291 18.69 -5.66 -23.00
N GLY A 292 18.73 -6.77 -22.28
CA GLY A 292 19.98 -7.41 -21.90
C GLY A 292 19.74 -8.41 -20.78
N ASN A 293 20.79 -8.77 -20.06
CA ASN A 293 20.65 -9.25 -18.69
C ASN A 293 21.64 -8.41 -17.89
N ASP A 294 21.15 -7.28 -17.41
CA ASP A 294 21.92 -6.14 -17.03
C ASP A 294 22.17 -6.10 -15.53
N ILE A 295 23.22 -5.38 -15.16
CA ILE A 295 23.55 -5.19 -13.75
C ILE A 295 23.55 -3.69 -13.45
N TYR A 296 22.61 -3.28 -12.60
CA TYR A 296 22.44 -1.91 -12.17
C TYR A 296 23.07 -1.71 -10.78
N GLU A 297 24.34 -1.32 -10.71
CA GLU A 297 25.03 -0.99 -9.45
C GLU A 297 24.95 0.51 -9.14
N LEU A 298 23.77 0.93 -8.68
CA LEU A 298 23.40 2.34 -8.63
C LEU A 298 23.53 2.95 -7.23
N SER A 299 23.81 4.25 -7.19
CA SER A 299 23.91 5.06 -5.97
C SER A 299 23.17 6.39 -6.13
N TYR A 300 22.78 6.99 -5.02
CA TYR A 300 22.09 8.28 -4.96
C TYR A 300 22.65 9.12 -3.82
N ASN A 301 22.89 10.41 -4.09
CA ASN A 301 23.36 11.35 -3.09
C ASN A 301 22.20 12.23 -2.57
N PRO A 302 21.67 11.99 -1.35
CA PRO A 302 20.56 12.77 -0.83
C PRO A 302 20.88 14.25 -0.55
N ASP A 303 22.16 14.61 -0.38
CA ASP A 303 22.57 16.03 -0.24
C ASP A 303 22.44 16.81 -1.56
N SER A 304 22.37 16.11 -2.69
CA SER A 304 22.19 16.68 -4.04
C SER A 304 20.94 16.11 -4.70
N ALA A 305 19.81 16.18 -3.98
CA ALA A 305 18.56 15.56 -4.43
C ALA A 305 18.18 15.90 -5.88
N HIS A 306 17.89 14.87 -6.66
CA HIS A 306 17.52 14.95 -8.08
C HIS A 306 16.45 13.92 -8.40
N GLY A 307 15.79 14.05 -9.56
CA GLY A 307 14.90 12.99 -10.06
C GLY A 307 15.70 11.86 -10.69
N THR A 308 15.11 10.67 -10.71
CA THR A 308 15.68 9.50 -11.37
C THR A 308 14.61 8.85 -12.23
N ILE A 309 14.93 8.53 -13.48
CA ILE A 309 14.05 7.81 -14.40
C ILE A 309 14.86 6.70 -15.03
N ILE A 310 14.52 5.45 -14.75
CA ILE A 310 15.13 4.26 -15.34
C ILE A 310 14.04 3.54 -16.11
N ILE A 311 14.37 3.15 -17.34
CA ILE A 311 13.51 2.38 -18.23
C ILE A 311 14.36 1.23 -18.74
N ASP A 312 14.06 0.01 -18.30
CA ASP A 312 14.48 -1.23 -18.94
C ASP A 312 13.32 -1.73 -19.81
N MET A 313 13.62 -2.33 -20.95
CA MET A 313 12.60 -2.78 -21.91
C MET A 313 12.44 -4.30 -21.95
N SER A 314 13.43 -5.06 -21.50
CA SER A 314 13.42 -6.52 -21.38
C SER A 314 14.75 -7.05 -20.84
N GLY A 315 14.73 -8.04 -19.97
CA GLY A 315 15.95 -8.73 -19.56
C GLY A 315 15.77 -9.46 -18.26
N ASN A 316 16.69 -10.35 -17.87
CA ASN A 316 16.70 -10.84 -16.49
C ASN A 316 17.83 -10.11 -15.75
N ASP A 317 17.47 -9.03 -15.10
CA ASP A 317 18.36 -8.02 -14.58
C ASP A 317 18.57 -8.13 -13.07
N ILE A 318 19.63 -7.45 -12.62
CA ILE A 318 19.97 -7.35 -11.21
C ILE A 318 20.16 -5.89 -10.83
N TYR A 319 19.16 -5.36 -10.13
CA TYR A 319 19.21 -4.04 -9.53
C TYR A 319 19.85 -4.09 -8.15
N ASN A 320 20.99 -3.44 -8.00
CA ASN A 320 21.79 -3.42 -6.78
C ASN A 320 21.96 -2.00 -6.25
N ALA A 321 21.16 -1.63 -5.27
CA ALA A 321 21.34 -0.39 -4.54
C ALA A 321 22.66 -0.41 -3.74
N LYS A 322 23.56 0.52 -4.06
CA LYS A 322 24.81 0.76 -3.31
C LYS A 322 24.67 1.84 -2.24
N SER A 323 23.52 2.49 -2.20
CA SER A 323 23.09 3.46 -1.18
C SER A 323 21.56 3.48 -1.09
N ASP A 324 21.04 4.20 -0.11
CA ASP A 324 19.59 4.43 0.02
C ASP A 324 19.06 5.30 -1.14
N PHE A 325 17.74 5.25 -1.39
CA PHE A 325 17.01 6.07 -2.37
C PHE A 325 17.32 5.80 -3.85
N VAL A 326 17.52 4.53 -4.21
CA VAL A 326 18.01 4.16 -5.55
C VAL A 326 16.92 3.55 -6.45
N ILE A 327 16.38 2.39 -6.09
CA ILE A 327 15.55 1.59 -7.00
C ILE A 327 14.11 2.13 -6.98
N GLY A 328 13.71 2.88 -8.02
CA GLY A 328 12.37 3.47 -8.12
C GLY A 328 12.02 4.41 -6.95
N SER A 329 13.02 4.99 -6.27
CA SER A 329 12.81 5.74 -5.03
C SER A 329 12.89 7.26 -5.20
N GLY A 330 11.95 7.98 -4.58
CA GLY A 330 11.95 9.44 -4.54
C GLY A 330 12.40 10.00 -3.19
N CYS A 331 13.55 10.67 -3.15
CA CYS A 331 14.03 11.41 -1.97
C CYS A 331 14.10 12.91 -2.29
N PHE A 332 13.17 13.71 -1.75
CA PHE A 332 12.97 15.12 -2.15
C PHE A 332 12.78 15.32 -3.66
N SER A 333 12.37 14.27 -4.36
CA SER A 333 12.15 14.26 -5.80
C SER A 333 11.18 13.14 -6.17
N ALA A 334 11.04 12.86 -7.46
CA ALA A 334 10.44 11.62 -7.93
C ALA A 334 11.52 10.66 -8.48
N GLY A 335 11.41 9.38 -8.11
CA GLY A 335 12.18 8.28 -8.70
C GLY A 335 11.23 7.31 -9.37
N LEU A 336 11.44 7.05 -10.65
CA LEU A 336 10.62 6.18 -11.48
C LEU A 336 11.51 5.08 -12.06
N LEU A 337 11.12 3.83 -11.86
CA LEU A 337 11.68 2.66 -12.53
C LEU A 337 10.56 1.99 -13.31
N TYR A 338 10.77 1.80 -14.60
CA TYR A 338 9.95 0.96 -15.47
C TYR A 338 10.83 -0.20 -15.90
N ASP A 339 10.58 -1.37 -15.32
CA ASP A 339 10.99 -2.64 -15.88
C ASP A 339 9.80 -3.23 -16.63
N LEU A 340 10.01 -3.83 -17.79
CA LEU A 340 8.89 -4.19 -18.67
C LEU A 340 8.72 -5.69 -18.89
N GLU A 341 9.79 -6.48 -18.79
CA GLU A 341 9.77 -7.93 -18.98
C GLU A 341 11.03 -8.52 -18.35
N GLY A 342 10.91 -9.58 -17.54
CA GLY A 342 12.10 -10.19 -16.98
C GLY A 342 11.88 -11.04 -15.75
N ASP A 343 12.77 -11.99 -15.46
CA ASP A 343 12.86 -12.52 -14.10
C ASP A 343 13.99 -11.79 -13.35
N ASP A 344 13.62 -10.76 -12.61
CA ASP A 344 14.49 -9.72 -12.05
C ASP A 344 14.77 -9.88 -10.56
N ILE A 345 15.87 -9.24 -10.14
CA ILE A 345 16.27 -9.18 -8.74
C ILE A 345 16.52 -7.74 -8.32
N TYR A 346 15.66 -7.24 -7.43
CA TYR A 346 15.75 -5.90 -6.85
C TYR A 346 16.36 -5.94 -5.44
N ASN A 347 17.66 -5.70 -5.33
CA ASN A 347 18.38 -5.58 -4.05
C ASN A 347 18.39 -4.12 -3.57
N GLY A 348 17.34 -3.70 -2.88
CA GLY A 348 17.10 -2.31 -2.51
C GLY A 348 17.71 -1.82 -1.20
N GLY A 349 17.82 -2.66 -0.16
CA GLY A 349 18.23 -2.19 1.17
C GLY A 349 17.20 -1.23 1.80
N ASN A 350 17.64 -0.09 2.34
CA ASN A 350 16.77 0.89 2.99
C ASN A 350 16.30 1.98 2.01
N PHE A 351 15.08 2.49 2.20
CA PHE A 351 14.53 3.60 1.40
C PHE A 351 14.58 3.33 -0.12
N SER A 352 14.25 2.11 -0.53
CA SER A 352 14.42 1.63 -1.90
C SER A 352 13.15 0.95 -2.42
N CYS A 353 13.20 0.37 -3.62
CA CYS A 353 12.11 -0.38 -4.27
C CYS A 353 10.77 0.36 -4.20
N GLY A 354 10.64 1.46 -4.96
CA GLY A 354 9.39 2.22 -5.00
C GLY A 354 9.15 3.10 -3.78
N SER A 355 10.17 3.40 -2.96
CA SER A 355 10.00 4.17 -1.71
C SER A 355 9.88 5.68 -1.95
N GLY A 356 8.93 6.32 -1.25
CA GLY A 356 8.70 7.76 -1.27
C GLY A 356 9.09 8.45 0.03
N TYR A 357 10.23 9.14 0.06
CA TYR A 357 10.69 9.91 1.22
C TYR A 357 10.67 11.42 0.91
N PHE A 358 9.63 12.11 1.40
CA PHE A 358 9.33 13.51 1.03
C PHE A 358 9.28 13.73 -0.49
N GLY A 359 8.78 12.73 -1.20
CA GLY A 359 8.84 12.60 -2.65
C GLY A 359 7.89 11.52 -3.16
N LEU A 360 8.10 11.08 -4.39
CA LEU A 360 7.34 10.01 -5.02
C LEU A 360 8.28 8.90 -5.50
N GLY A 361 8.08 7.68 -5.02
CA GLY A 361 8.71 6.47 -5.56
C GLY A 361 7.71 5.67 -6.38
N LEU A 362 8.13 5.20 -7.55
CA LEU A 362 7.40 4.25 -8.39
C LEU A 362 8.37 3.20 -8.91
N LEU A 363 8.07 1.95 -8.64
CA LEU A 363 8.58 0.79 -9.37
C LEU A 363 7.38 0.22 -10.14
N TYR A 364 7.47 0.22 -11.46
CA TYR A 364 6.55 -0.48 -12.34
C TYR A 364 7.32 -1.67 -12.90
N ASP A 365 6.81 -2.87 -12.63
CA ASP A 365 7.27 -4.11 -13.21
C ASP A 365 6.22 -4.62 -14.20
N GLY A 366 6.64 -4.88 -15.44
CA GLY A 366 5.77 -5.30 -16.53
C GLY A 366 5.51 -6.80 -16.56
N GLY A 367 6.27 -7.58 -15.80
CA GLY A 367 6.01 -8.97 -15.47
C GLY A 367 7.23 -9.90 -15.53
N GLY A 368 7.08 -11.02 -14.84
CA GLY A 368 8.01 -12.14 -14.70
C GLY A 368 8.08 -12.57 -13.24
N SER A 369 8.96 -13.51 -12.86
CA SER A 369 8.99 -14.02 -11.47
C SER A 369 10.14 -13.43 -10.66
N ASP A 370 9.84 -12.33 -9.97
CA ASP A 370 10.80 -11.39 -9.45
C ASP A 370 11.09 -11.55 -7.97
N LYS A 371 12.19 -10.92 -7.56
CA LYS A 371 12.62 -10.92 -6.17
C LYS A 371 12.93 -9.51 -5.70
N TYR A 372 12.04 -8.99 -4.87
CA TYR A 372 12.19 -7.73 -4.18
C TYR A 372 12.83 -7.95 -2.81
N TYR A 373 14.09 -7.56 -2.66
CA TYR A 373 14.82 -7.61 -1.40
C TYR A 373 15.01 -6.22 -0.80
N GLY A 374 14.60 -6.05 0.45
CA GLY A 374 14.71 -4.80 1.15
C GLY A 374 15.03 -4.97 2.64
N ASP A 375 15.20 -3.84 3.31
CA ASP A 375 15.43 -3.79 4.74
C ASP A 375 14.36 -2.93 5.42
N THR A 376 14.56 -1.60 5.51
CA THR A 376 13.63 -0.68 6.15
C THR A 376 13.13 0.42 5.20
N HIS A 377 11.84 0.75 5.27
CA HIS A 377 11.22 1.80 4.42
C HIS A 377 11.40 1.50 2.93
N THR A 378 10.88 0.35 2.48
CA THR A 378 11.12 -0.17 1.12
C THR A 378 9.88 -0.85 0.58
N GLN A 379 9.87 -1.26 -0.68
CA GLN A 379 8.75 -1.99 -1.30
C GLN A 379 7.44 -1.20 -1.20
N GLY A 380 7.41 -0.02 -1.83
CA GLY A 380 6.24 0.85 -1.81
C GLY A 380 5.98 1.54 -0.47
N ALA A 381 7.00 1.80 0.35
CA ALA A 381 6.85 2.54 1.60
C ALA A 381 6.89 4.07 1.41
N ALA A 382 6.18 4.83 2.25
CA ALA A 382 6.10 6.28 2.10
C ALA A 382 6.10 7.08 3.40
N THR A 383 6.84 8.20 3.41
CA THR A 383 6.81 9.23 4.45
C THR A 383 6.70 10.60 3.79
N PHE A 384 5.70 11.41 4.13
CA PHE A 384 5.48 12.72 3.50
C PHE A 384 5.45 12.68 1.96
N GLY A 385 4.89 11.60 1.41
CA GLY A 385 5.08 11.24 0.00
C GLY A 385 4.18 10.09 -0.44
N ALA A 386 4.49 9.55 -1.61
CA ALA A 386 3.87 8.34 -2.15
C ALA A 386 4.96 7.34 -2.51
N GLY A 387 4.77 6.07 -2.18
CA GLY A 387 5.67 4.98 -2.56
C GLY A 387 4.85 3.83 -3.09
N ILE A 388 5.15 3.37 -4.31
CA ILE A 388 4.31 2.45 -5.07
C ILE A 388 5.16 1.37 -5.73
N ILE A 389 4.68 0.12 -5.65
CA ILE A 389 5.00 -0.95 -6.61
C ILE A 389 3.73 -1.27 -7.39
N LEU A 390 3.87 -1.36 -8.71
CA LEU A 390 2.87 -1.94 -9.60
C LEU A 390 3.55 -3.12 -10.30
N ASP A 391 3.14 -4.33 -9.95
CA ASP A 391 3.68 -5.57 -10.51
C ASP A 391 2.61 -6.23 -11.37
N MET A 392 2.88 -6.50 -12.64
CA MET A 392 1.82 -6.86 -13.58
C MET A 392 1.51 -8.33 -13.70
N SER A 393 2.48 -9.20 -13.43
CA SER A 393 2.29 -10.64 -13.47
C SER A 393 3.54 -11.33 -12.99
N GLY A 394 3.40 -12.44 -12.27
CA GLY A 394 4.60 -13.11 -11.83
C GLY A 394 4.36 -14.23 -10.86
N ALA A 395 5.36 -14.50 -10.04
CA ALA A 395 5.26 -15.37 -8.88
C ALA A 395 6.37 -14.91 -7.96
N ASP A 396 6.05 -13.86 -7.22
CA ASP A 396 7.00 -12.88 -6.75
C ASP A 396 7.37 -13.10 -5.30
N LEU A 397 8.59 -12.67 -4.97
CA LEU A 397 9.07 -12.67 -3.59
C LEU A 397 9.30 -11.24 -3.13
N TYR A 398 8.45 -10.78 -2.24
CA TYR A 398 8.64 -9.57 -1.47
C TYR A 398 9.24 -9.92 -0.11
N SER A 399 10.52 -9.62 0.10
CA SER A 399 11.22 -9.90 1.36
C SER A 399 11.85 -8.65 1.96
N ALA A 400 11.36 -8.20 3.12
CA ALA A 400 11.90 -7.04 3.83
C ALA A 400 11.80 -7.18 5.35
N ALA A 401 12.43 -6.26 6.10
CA ALA A 401 12.46 -6.32 7.55
C ALA A 401 11.38 -5.45 8.21
N LEU A 402 11.30 -4.17 7.85
CA LEU A 402 10.53 -3.18 8.61
C LEU A 402 9.95 -2.07 7.73
N PHE A 403 8.76 -1.56 8.06
CA PHE A 403 8.14 -0.46 7.31
C PHE A 403 8.16 -0.69 5.79
N ALA A 404 7.73 -1.87 5.38
CA ALA A 404 7.81 -2.32 4.00
C ALA A 404 6.47 -2.83 3.49
N GLN A 405 6.42 -3.16 2.21
CA GLN A 405 5.28 -3.81 1.56
C GLN A 405 4.03 -2.96 1.67
N GLY A 406 4.02 -1.84 0.95
CA GLY A 406 2.90 -0.91 0.92
C GLY A 406 2.68 -0.20 2.26
N CYS A 407 3.74 0.25 2.94
CA CYS A 407 3.63 0.88 4.25
C CYS A 407 3.48 2.42 4.17
N GLY A 408 2.48 2.98 4.87
CA GLY A 408 2.23 4.42 4.95
C GLY A 408 2.59 5.00 6.31
N LEU A 409 3.70 5.76 6.39
CA LEU A 409 4.09 6.51 7.59
C LEU A 409 3.46 7.92 7.58
N VAL A 410 3.86 8.80 8.52
CA VAL A 410 3.34 10.17 8.66
C VAL A 410 3.20 10.91 7.31
N GLU A 411 1.98 11.37 7.02
CA GLU A 411 1.58 12.00 5.74
C GLU A 411 2.05 11.22 4.48
N GLY A 412 2.16 9.90 4.56
CA GLY A 412 2.57 9.00 3.49
C GLY A 412 1.44 8.08 3.05
N VAL A 413 1.45 7.70 1.77
CA VAL A 413 0.63 6.60 1.25
C VAL A 413 1.57 5.59 0.58
N GLY A 414 1.61 4.38 1.12
CA GLY A 414 2.36 3.26 0.57
C GLY A 414 1.42 2.26 -0.10
N LEU A 415 1.83 1.70 -1.23
CA LEU A 415 1.04 0.74 -2.01
C LEU A 415 1.92 -0.33 -2.65
N ILE A 416 1.46 -1.58 -2.58
CA ILE A 416 1.72 -2.60 -3.60
C ILE A 416 0.39 -2.89 -4.30
N ALA A 417 0.38 -2.86 -5.62
CA ALA A 417 -0.69 -3.46 -6.41
C ALA A 417 -0.07 -4.55 -7.28
N ASP A 418 -0.41 -5.79 -6.96
CA ASP A 418 0.06 -7.01 -7.63
C ASP A 418 -1.13 -7.66 -8.35
N TYR A 419 -0.99 -7.97 -9.64
CA TYR A 419 -2.16 -8.21 -10.50
C TYR A 419 -2.37 -9.68 -10.87
N GLU A 420 -1.32 -10.49 -10.89
CA GLU A 420 -1.39 -11.92 -11.20
C GLU A 420 -0.19 -12.61 -10.59
N GLY A 421 -0.35 -13.65 -9.77
CA GLY A 421 0.82 -14.38 -9.31
C GLY A 421 0.57 -15.51 -8.37
N ASN A 422 1.60 -15.98 -7.67
CA ASN A 422 1.44 -16.79 -6.46
C ASN A 422 2.57 -16.36 -5.54
N ASP A 423 2.29 -15.34 -4.77
CA ASP A 423 3.26 -14.39 -4.29
C ASP A 423 3.60 -14.64 -2.83
N GLN A 424 4.80 -14.22 -2.47
CA GLN A 424 5.40 -14.47 -1.17
C GLN A 424 5.72 -13.13 -0.50
N TYR A 425 4.84 -12.68 0.39
CA TYR A 425 5.05 -11.48 1.19
C TYR A 425 5.67 -11.86 2.53
N GLN A 426 6.97 -11.60 2.69
CA GLN A 426 7.74 -11.92 3.91
C GLN A 426 8.26 -10.65 4.57
N ALA A 427 7.76 -10.36 5.78
CA ALA A 427 8.16 -9.18 6.55
C ALA A 427 8.59 -9.51 7.98
N GLY A 428 9.78 -9.03 8.39
CA GLY A 428 10.28 -9.15 9.77
C GLY A 428 11.57 -9.97 9.87
N GLY A 429 11.70 -10.77 10.94
CA GLY A 429 12.81 -11.72 11.12
C GLY A 429 14.20 -11.14 11.41
N LYS A 430 14.35 -9.80 11.44
CA LYS A 430 15.64 -9.12 11.64
C LYS A 430 15.74 -8.33 12.95
N TYR A 431 14.78 -7.44 13.21
CA TYR A 431 14.79 -6.56 14.38
C TYR A 431 13.95 -7.17 15.50
N THR A 432 14.59 -7.64 16.56
CA THR A 432 13.90 -8.27 17.69
C THR A 432 13.05 -7.26 18.42
N GLU A 433 11.83 -7.66 18.78
CA GLU A 433 10.94 -6.87 19.61
C GLU A 433 11.48 -6.73 21.04
N THR A 434 11.68 -5.50 21.51
CA THR A 434 12.27 -5.21 22.84
C THR A 434 11.32 -4.55 23.83
N TYR A 435 10.04 -4.35 23.47
CA TYR A 435 9.00 -3.73 24.31
C TYR A 435 8.29 -4.73 25.24
N GLY A 436 8.60 -6.03 25.12
CA GLY A 436 8.05 -7.10 25.96
C GLY A 436 6.67 -7.59 25.51
N LEU A 437 6.23 -7.25 24.29
CA LEU A 437 4.96 -7.73 23.71
C LEU A 437 4.94 -9.26 23.58
N ALA A 438 6.09 -9.85 23.28
CA ALA A 438 6.24 -11.30 23.15
C ALA A 438 6.53 -12.04 24.47
N GLY A 439 6.62 -11.33 25.60
CA GLY A 439 6.97 -11.91 26.89
C GLY A 439 8.39 -12.49 26.89
N ALA A 440 8.52 -13.81 27.10
CA ALA A 440 9.82 -14.50 27.17
C ALA A 440 10.26 -15.13 25.85
N ASN A 441 9.41 -15.10 24.81
CA ASN A 441 9.73 -15.64 23.49
C ASN A 441 10.46 -14.58 22.65
N VAL A 442 11.31 -15.03 21.73
CA VAL A 442 11.95 -14.15 20.75
C VAL A 442 11.02 -13.99 19.56
N HIS A 443 10.64 -12.75 19.27
CA HIS A 443 9.84 -12.34 18.13
C HIS A 443 10.40 -11.06 17.54
N TYR A 444 9.96 -10.71 16.33
CA TYR A 444 10.50 -9.62 15.54
C TYR A 444 9.42 -8.59 15.23
N LEU A 445 9.86 -7.34 15.07
CA LEU A 445 9.05 -6.27 14.52
C LEU A 445 8.94 -6.45 13.00
N SER A 446 7.74 -6.29 12.45
CA SER A 446 7.48 -6.25 11.01
C SER A 446 6.97 -4.87 10.57
N LEU A 447 5.92 -4.33 11.19
CA LEU A 447 5.29 -3.03 10.83
C LEU A 447 5.14 -2.82 9.31
N SER A 448 4.69 -3.86 8.61
CA SER A 448 4.71 -3.97 7.14
C SER A 448 3.42 -4.63 6.62
N GLN A 449 3.30 -4.82 5.31
CA GLN A 449 2.14 -5.46 4.67
C GLN A 449 0.88 -4.64 4.83
N GLY A 450 0.77 -3.58 4.02
CA GLY A 450 -0.35 -2.66 4.06
C GLY A 450 -0.46 -1.93 5.40
N PHE A 451 0.66 -1.67 6.09
CA PHE A 451 0.64 -1.12 7.44
C PHE A 451 0.62 0.41 7.47
N GLY A 452 -0.22 1.00 8.33
CA GLY A 452 -0.26 2.45 8.59
C GLY A 452 0.43 2.84 9.89
N HIS A 453 1.31 3.86 9.89
CA HIS A 453 2.05 4.28 11.09
C HIS A 453 2.11 5.80 11.29
N GLY A 454 1.79 6.26 12.50
CA GLY A 454 1.89 7.66 12.91
C GLY A 454 2.88 7.92 14.05
N LEU A 455 3.31 9.18 14.15
CA LEU A 455 4.28 9.63 15.15
C LEU A 455 3.59 9.93 16.48
N GLN A 456 3.34 8.93 17.30
CA GLN A 456 2.68 9.11 18.59
C GLN A 456 3.51 9.98 19.56
N PRO A 457 2.89 10.89 20.35
CA PRO A 457 1.52 11.40 20.26
C PRO A 457 1.38 12.68 19.41
N TYR A 458 2.33 12.95 18.51
CA TYR A 458 2.57 14.27 17.93
C TYR A 458 2.03 14.49 16.51
N GLY A 459 1.90 13.45 15.68
CA GLY A 459 1.40 13.58 14.31
C GLY A 459 0.71 12.31 13.81
N GLY A 460 -0.43 12.46 13.15
CA GLY A 460 -1.14 11.34 12.52
C GLY A 460 -0.34 10.65 11.43
N GLY A 461 -0.63 9.38 11.20
CA GLY A 461 0.10 8.53 10.28
C GLY A 461 -0.39 8.60 8.83
N GLY A 462 -0.06 7.54 8.10
CA GLY A 462 -0.35 7.38 6.68
C GLY A 462 -1.42 6.33 6.39
N ILE A 463 -1.49 5.96 5.12
CA ILE A 463 -2.29 4.84 4.60
C ILE A 463 -1.32 3.82 4.00
N GLY A 464 -1.30 2.61 4.52
CA GLY A 464 -0.62 1.48 3.88
C GLY A 464 -1.63 0.57 3.18
N ALA A 465 -1.27 0.03 2.02
CA ALA A 465 -2.12 -0.84 1.22
C ALA A 465 -1.33 -1.94 0.49
N ILE A 466 -1.86 -3.16 0.50
CA ILE A 466 -1.62 -4.18 -0.53
C ILE A 466 -2.95 -4.43 -1.24
N LEU A 467 -2.92 -4.45 -2.57
CA LEU A 467 -4.04 -4.81 -3.42
C LEU A 467 -3.57 -5.96 -4.32
N ASP A 468 -3.99 -7.16 -4.00
CA ASP A 468 -3.72 -8.36 -4.79
C ASP A 468 -4.98 -8.72 -5.59
N TYR A 469 -4.80 -9.07 -6.87
CA TYR A 469 -5.92 -9.33 -7.78
C TYR A 469 -6.11 -10.80 -8.13
N SER A 470 -5.08 -11.65 -7.98
CA SER A 470 -5.23 -13.10 -8.10
C SER A 470 -3.95 -13.83 -7.75
N GLY A 471 -4.08 -14.94 -7.04
CA GLY A 471 -2.96 -15.83 -6.83
C GLY A 471 -3.25 -17.00 -5.92
N ASN A 472 -2.25 -17.45 -5.19
CA ASN A 472 -2.41 -18.26 -3.98
C ASN A 472 -1.26 -17.81 -3.08
N ASP A 473 -1.54 -16.82 -2.28
CA ASP A 473 -0.55 -15.89 -1.79
C ASP A 473 -0.24 -16.17 -0.32
N ASN A 474 1.03 -15.99 0.03
CA ASN A 474 1.51 -16.27 1.37
C ASN A 474 1.98 -14.97 2.03
N TYR A 475 1.16 -14.47 2.94
CA TYR A 475 1.45 -13.33 3.78
C TYR A 475 2.04 -13.79 5.11
N VAL A 476 3.34 -13.54 5.31
CA VAL A 476 4.06 -13.90 6.53
C VAL A 476 4.63 -12.65 7.20
N SER A 477 4.18 -12.38 8.42
CA SER A 477 4.72 -11.35 9.31
C SER A 477 4.90 -11.89 10.74
N ASP A 478 5.37 -11.06 11.68
CA ASP A 478 5.49 -11.44 13.09
C ASP A 478 4.70 -10.48 13.99
N ILE A 479 5.28 -9.37 14.44
CA ILE A 479 4.57 -8.36 15.24
C ILE A 479 4.32 -7.11 14.40
N PHE A 480 3.04 -6.73 14.30
CA PHE A 480 2.50 -5.66 13.45
C PHE A 480 2.58 -5.96 11.96
N GLY A 481 1.45 -6.24 11.32
CA GLY A 481 1.38 -6.30 9.87
C GLY A 481 0.00 -6.65 9.31
N GLN A 482 -0.07 -7.04 8.06
CA GLN A 482 -1.29 -7.57 7.41
C GLN A 482 -2.51 -6.66 7.57
N GLY A 483 -2.44 -5.45 7.00
CA GLY A 483 -3.54 -4.48 7.04
C GLY A 483 -3.77 -3.89 8.43
N ALA A 484 -2.82 -4.03 9.36
CA ALA A 484 -2.89 -3.40 10.68
C ALA A 484 -2.38 -1.95 10.66
N SER A 485 -2.60 -1.22 11.74
CA SER A 485 -2.10 0.16 11.84
C SER A 485 -1.88 0.66 13.26
N TYR A 486 -1.18 1.79 13.35
CA TYR A 486 -0.81 2.47 14.58
C TYR A 486 -0.91 3.99 14.45
N TRP A 487 -1.69 4.63 15.33
CA TRP A 487 -1.77 6.08 15.53
C TRP A 487 -2.25 6.93 14.33
N TRP A 488 -3.56 7.22 14.28
CA TRP A 488 -4.22 8.08 13.28
C TRP A 488 -3.82 7.74 11.85
N SER A 489 -3.83 6.45 11.56
CA SER A 489 -3.43 5.84 10.31
C SER A 489 -4.43 4.77 9.89
N LEU A 490 -4.31 4.33 8.64
CA LEU A 490 -5.07 3.22 8.07
C LEU A 490 -4.09 2.19 7.51
N GLY A 491 -4.34 0.92 7.81
CA GLY A 491 -3.72 -0.19 7.10
C GLY A 491 -4.79 -1.00 6.39
N LEU A 492 -4.48 -1.51 5.21
CA LEU A 492 -5.37 -2.38 4.46
C LEU A 492 -4.65 -3.45 3.62
N ILE A 493 -5.29 -4.61 3.52
CA ILE A 493 -5.07 -5.60 2.47
C ILE A 493 -6.41 -5.85 1.78
N CYS A 494 -6.38 -5.95 0.46
CA CYS A 494 -7.48 -6.47 -0.33
C CYS A 494 -6.92 -7.55 -1.23
N ASP A 495 -7.26 -8.80 -0.96
CA ASP A 495 -7.06 -9.91 -1.89
C ASP A 495 -8.36 -10.15 -2.66
N SER A 496 -8.26 -10.71 -3.86
CA SER A 496 -9.39 -10.81 -4.79
C SER A 496 -9.72 -12.23 -5.22
N ASP A 497 -8.73 -13.14 -5.23
CA ASP A 497 -8.91 -14.50 -5.73
C ASP A 497 -7.70 -15.36 -5.35
N GLY A 498 -7.91 -16.53 -4.74
CA GLY A 498 -6.82 -17.47 -4.47
C GLY A 498 -6.98 -18.18 -3.14
N ASN A 499 -6.29 -19.29 -2.92
CA ASN A 499 -6.27 -19.94 -1.61
C ASN A 499 -5.07 -19.43 -0.80
N ASP A 500 -5.32 -18.45 0.05
CA ASP A 500 -4.30 -17.60 0.64
C ASP A 500 -3.96 -17.99 2.08
N GLN A 501 -2.76 -17.61 2.50
CA GLN A 501 -2.28 -17.84 3.86
C GLN A 501 -1.85 -16.55 4.53
N TYR A 502 -2.54 -16.21 5.59
CA TYR A 502 -2.20 -15.09 6.46
C TYR A 502 -1.61 -15.61 7.76
N VAL A 503 -0.29 -15.57 7.89
CA VAL A 503 0.42 -16.05 9.08
C VAL A 503 1.14 -14.90 9.77
N SER A 504 0.78 -14.65 11.03
CA SER A 504 1.45 -13.66 11.88
C SER A 504 1.50 -14.10 13.33
N TYR A 505 2.17 -13.34 14.21
CA TYR A 505 2.13 -13.61 15.64
C TYR A 505 1.11 -12.71 16.35
N GLN A 506 1.27 -11.39 16.31
CA GLN A 506 0.37 -10.46 17.01
C GLN A 506 0.21 -9.13 16.27
N TYR A 507 -0.95 -8.49 16.48
CA TYR A 507 -1.29 -7.18 15.91
C TYR A 507 -1.34 -7.19 14.38
N ALA A 508 -2.12 -8.10 13.80
CA ALA A 508 -2.22 -8.27 12.36
C ALA A 508 -3.63 -8.67 11.89
N GLN A 509 -3.81 -8.87 10.58
CA GLN A 509 -5.07 -9.29 9.94
C GLN A 509 -6.20 -8.28 10.18
N GLY A 510 -6.03 -7.08 9.62
CA GLY A 510 -7.03 -6.02 9.70
C GLY A 510 -7.19 -5.42 11.09
N THR A 511 -6.13 -5.39 11.91
CA THR A 511 -6.19 -4.93 13.31
C THR A 511 -5.86 -3.43 13.46
N GLY A 512 -6.74 -2.68 14.12
CA GLY A 512 -6.46 -1.29 14.52
C GLY A 512 -5.88 -1.21 15.93
N VAL A 513 -4.86 -0.37 16.14
CA VAL A 513 -4.19 -0.17 17.44
C VAL A 513 -3.93 1.32 17.74
N HIS A 514 -4.34 1.77 18.93
CA HIS A 514 -4.06 3.12 19.43
C HIS A 514 -4.55 4.25 18.51
N LEU A 515 -5.86 4.50 18.48
CA LEU A 515 -6.48 5.54 17.63
C LEU A 515 -6.21 5.35 16.13
N SER A 516 -6.38 4.13 15.61
CA SER A 516 -6.14 3.82 14.20
C SER A 516 -7.17 2.85 13.63
N LEU A 517 -6.98 2.49 12.36
CA LEU A 517 -7.91 1.72 11.54
C LEU A 517 -7.19 0.60 10.80
N GLY A 518 -7.69 -0.63 10.89
CA GLY A 518 -7.19 -1.76 10.10
C GLY A 518 -8.34 -2.45 9.37
N VAL A 519 -8.08 -2.91 8.14
CA VAL A 519 -9.03 -3.71 7.37
C VAL A 519 -8.28 -4.78 6.56
N LEU A 520 -8.83 -5.98 6.52
CA LEU A 520 -8.45 -7.02 5.57
C LEU A 520 -9.73 -7.44 4.85
N VAL A 521 -9.70 -7.41 3.52
CA VAL A 521 -10.78 -7.93 2.68
C VAL A 521 -10.21 -9.05 1.86
N ASP A 522 -10.79 -10.23 1.98
CA ASP A 522 -10.61 -11.34 1.06
C ASP A 522 -11.92 -11.53 0.27
N GLU A 523 -11.83 -11.81 -1.02
CA GLU A 523 -13.02 -11.96 -1.86
C GLU A 523 -13.33 -13.41 -2.22
N ARG A 524 -12.32 -14.27 -2.38
CA ARG A 524 -12.49 -15.66 -2.81
C ARG A 524 -11.28 -16.51 -2.48
N GLY A 525 -11.52 -17.68 -1.92
CA GLY A 525 -10.43 -18.61 -1.63
C GLY A 525 -10.81 -19.67 -0.64
N ASP A 526 -10.08 -20.78 -0.56
CA ASP A 526 -10.08 -21.57 0.68
C ASP A 526 -8.88 -21.11 1.54
N ASP A 527 -9.13 -20.18 2.46
CA ASP A 527 -8.10 -19.38 3.11
C ASP A 527 -7.72 -19.85 4.51
N PHE A 528 -6.48 -19.50 4.90
CA PHE A 528 -5.93 -19.84 6.20
C PHE A 528 -5.41 -18.62 6.96
N TYR A 529 -6.13 -18.25 8.02
CA TYR A 529 -5.75 -17.17 8.92
C TYR A 529 -5.16 -17.72 10.22
N ARG A 530 -3.91 -17.39 10.53
CA ARG A 530 -3.25 -17.84 11.75
C ARG A 530 -2.54 -16.73 12.53
N GLY A 531 -2.79 -16.67 13.83
CA GLY A 531 -1.95 -15.91 14.76
C GLY A 531 -2.11 -16.26 16.24
N LYS A 532 -1.47 -15.49 17.12
CA LYS A 532 -1.61 -15.62 18.58
C LYS A 532 -2.74 -14.72 19.08
N GLY A 533 -2.60 -13.41 18.98
CA GLY A 533 -3.59 -12.50 19.57
C GLY A 533 -3.50 -11.07 19.09
N LEU A 534 -4.60 -10.32 19.24
CA LEU A 534 -4.85 -9.07 18.51
C LEU A 534 -4.81 -9.32 16.99
N MET A 535 -5.63 -10.27 16.56
CA MET A 535 -5.69 -10.77 15.18
C MET A 535 -7.14 -10.81 14.70
N GLN A 536 -7.35 -10.81 13.38
CA GLN A 536 -8.64 -11.12 12.74
C GLN A 536 -9.70 -10.08 13.13
N GLY A 537 -9.51 -8.85 12.63
CA GLY A 537 -10.46 -7.75 12.79
C GLY A 537 -10.56 -7.21 14.22
N VAL A 538 -9.44 -7.06 14.93
CA VAL A 538 -9.42 -6.56 16.31
C VAL A 538 -9.31 -5.04 16.35
N GLY A 539 -10.10 -4.42 17.24
CA GLY A 539 -9.90 -3.03 17.64
C GLY A 539 -9.28 -2.94 19.03
N HIS A 540 -8.12 -2.29 19.15
CA HIS A 540 -7.43 -2.08 20.43
C HIS A 540 -7.16 -0.61 20.73
N ASP A 541 -7.56 -0.15 21.92
CA ASP A 541 -7.27 1.21 22.42
C ASP A 541 -7.81 2.33 21.51
N TYR A 542 -9.14 2.45 21.45
CA TYR A 542 -9.86 3.42 20.60
C TYR A 542 -9.54 3.29 19.11
N ALA A 543 -9.34 2.05 18.65
CA ALA A 543 -9.08 1.72 17.25
C ALA A 543 -10.12 0.72 16.73
N CYS A 544 -10.29 0.67 15.41
CA CYS A 544 -11.20 -0.28 14.77
C CYS A 544 -10.41 -1.24 13.88
N GLY A 545 -10.72 -2.53 13.99
CA GLY A 545 -10.28 -3.55 13.05
C GLY A 545 -11.48 -4.19 12.36
N ILE A 546 -11.33 -4.49 11.07
CA ILE A 546 -12.30 -5.21 10.26
C ILE A 546 -11.57 -6.34 9.53
N ILE A 547 -12.17 -7.51 9.51
CA ILE A 547 -11.89 -8.53 8.52
C ILE A 547 -13.21 -8.86 7.82
N LEU A 548 -13.18 -8.95 6.49
CA LEU A 548 -14.28 -9.34 5.63
C LEU A 548 -13.76 -10.45 4.72
N ASP A 549 -14.40 -11.61 4.79
CA ASP A 549 -14.20 -12.75 3.91
C ASP A 549 -15.53 -13.07 3.22
N ARG A 550 -15.52 -13.43 1.94
CA ARG A 550 -16.74 -13.45 1.10
C ARG A 550 -17.11 -14.81 0.53
N GLU A 551 -16.14 -15.62 0.16
CA GLU A 551 -16.35 -16.91 -0.49
C GLU A 551 -15.20 -17.85 -0.11
N GLY A 552 -15.49 -19.00 0.48
CA GLY A 552 -14.42 -19.95 0.81
C GLY A 552 -14.84 -21.10 1.71
N ASP A 553 -14.01 -22.12 1.92
CA ASP A 553 -14.12 -23.01 3.08
C ASP A 553 -12.94 -22.74 4.04
N ASP A 554 -13.07 -21.73 4.90
CA ASP A 554 -11.95 -21.06 5.53
C ASP A 554 -11.56 -21.64 6.89
N ILE A 555 -10.34 -21.32 7.32
CA ILE A 555 -9.81 -21.72 8.62
C ILE A 555 -9.20 -20.51 9.35
N TYR A 556 -9.87 -20.11 10.42
CA TYR A 556 -9.44 -19.06 11.33
C TYR A 556 -8.85 -19.64 12.62
N GLN A 557 -7.56 -19.44 12.84
CA GLN A 557 -6.84 -19.91 14.03
C GLN A 557 -6.22 -18.77 14.84
N ALA A 558 -6.62 -18.65 16.10
CA ALA A 558 -6.01 -17.73 17.06
C ALA A 558 -5.81 -18.35 18.45
N ASP A 559 -4.99 -17.73 19.30
CA ASP A 559 -4.86 -18.16 20.70
C ASP A 559 -5.83 -17.39 21.62
N ASP A 560 -5.78 -16.05 21.61
CA ASP A 560 -6.57 -15.18 22.47
C ASP A 560 -6.85 -13.82 21.80
N LEU A 561 -7.75 -13.02 22.37
CA LEU A 561 -8.04 -11.63 21.96
C LEU A 561 -8.09 -11.42 20.43
N SER A 562 -8.93 -12.18 19.73
CA SER A 562 -9.00 -12.25 18.27
C SER A 562 -10.42 -12.53 17.80
N GLN A 563 -10.65 -12.55 16.49
CA GLN A 563 -11.95 -12.85 15.86
C GLN A 563 -13.02 -11.86 16.31
N ALA A 564 -12.89 -10.64 15.78
CA ALA A 564 -13.74 -9.49 16.08
C ALA A 564 -13.71 -8.99 17.53
N ALA A 565 -12.61 -9.18 18.25
CA ALA A 565 -12.54 -8.66 19.61
C ALA A 565 -12.31 -7.14 19.64
N GLY A 566 -13.18 -6.42 20.32
CA GLY A 566 -12.94 -5.06 20.78
C GLY A 566 -12.35 -5.04 22.17
N SER A 567 -11.22 -4.35 22.34
CA SER A 567 -10.59 -4.19 23.65
C SER A 567 -10.08 -2.79 23.90
N ALA A 568 -10.09 -2.42 25.18
CA ALA A 568 -9.67 -1.09 25.62
C ALA A 568 -10.37 0.04 24.84
N ASN A 569 -11.69 -0.08 24.62
CA ASN A 569 -12.53 0.88 23.90
C ASN A 569 -12.38 0.82 22.37
N GLY A 570 -11.79 -0.25 21.85
CA GLY A 570 -11.75 -0.53 20.43
C GLY A 570 -13.00 -1.23 19.92
N ILE A 571 -13.09 -1.33 18.60
CA ILE A 571 -14.18 -1.94 17.85
C ILE A 571 -13.58 -3.07 17.00
N GLY A 572 -14.03 -4.30 17.21
CA GLY A 572 -13.69 -5.42 16.33
C GLY A 572 -14.89 -5.90 15.53
N LEU A 573 -14.66 -6.23 14.26
CA LEU A 573 -15.65 -6.76 13.34
C LEU A 573 -15.01 -7.85 12.47
N LEU A 574 -15.67 -8.99 12.40
CA LEU A 574 -15.40 -10.08 11.47
C LEU A 574 -16.72 -10.36 10.77
N ILE A 575 -16.67 -10.39 9.45
CA ILE A 575 -17.77 -10.80 8.58
C ILE A 575 -17.22 -11.90 7.70
N ASP A 576 -17.84 -13.07 7.76
CA ASP A 576 -17.69 -14.15 6.82
C ASP A 576 -19.03 -14.31 6.09
N ASP A 577 -19.03 -14.20 4.77
CA ASP A 577 -20.28 -14.21 4.01
C ASP A 577 -20.78 -15.63 3.71
N ARG A 578 -19.89 -16.57 3.33
CA ARG A 578 -20.25 -17.87 2.76
C ARG A 578 -19.09 -18.87 2.90
N GLY A 579 -19.38 -20.06 3.45
CA GLY A 579 -18.42 -21.15 3.47
C GLY A 579 -18.81 -22.30 4.37
N ASP A 580 -18.11 -23.45 4.34
CA ASP A 580 -18.15 -24.42 5.45
C ASP A 580 -16.87 -24.23 6.33
N ASP A 581 -16.93 -23.27 7.27
CA ASP A 581 -15.78 -22.62 7.91
C ASP A 581 -15.39 -23.20 9.27
N ARG A 582 -14.16 -22.86 9.70
CA ARG A 582 -13.56 -23.39 10.95
C ARG A 582 -12.92 -22.31 11.78
N TYR A 583 -13.52 -22.06 12.94
CA TYR A 583 -13.06 -21.06 13.91
C TYR A 583 -12.44 -21.70 15.15
N TYR A 584 -11.10 -21.66 15.19
CA TYR A 584 -10.30 -22.23 16.26
C TYR A 584 -9.70 -21.18 17.18
N VAL A 585 -10.04 -21.25 18.48
CA VAL A 585 -9.39 -20.45 19.52
C VAL A 585 -8.89 -21.28 20.70
N ARG A 586 -7.74 -20.91 21.26
CA ARG A 586 -7.20 -21.59 22.46
C ARG A 586 -7.85 -21.09 23.76
N GLU A 587 -8.07 -19.79 23.89
CA GLU A 587 -8.71 -19.16 25.05
C GLU A 587 -9.98 -18.44 24.61
N LYS A 588 -11.12 -18.93 25.11
CA LYS A 588 -12.44 -18.44 24.71
C LYS A 588 -12.80 -17.07 25.27
N ARG A 589 -12.20 -16.66 26.40
CA ARG A 589 -12.70 -15.52 27.22
C ARG A 589 -12.83 -14.18 26.50
N ASN A 590 -12.02 -13.97 25.48
CA ASN A 590 -11.89 -12.68 24.79
C ASN A 590 -11.89 -12.80 23.26
N THR A 591 -12.58 -13.80 22.73
CA THR A 591 -12.71 -14.05 21.28
C THR A 591 -14.18 -14.10 20.84
N HIS A 592 -14.43 -14.25 19.53
CA HIS A 592 -15.75 -14.41 18.90
C HIS A 592 -16.71 -13.26 19.28
N GLY A 593 -16.29 -12.02 18.97
CA GLY A 593 -17.06 -10.82 19.26
C GLY A 593 -16.99 -10.40 20.73
N TYR A 594 -15.79 -10.36 21.32
CA TYR A 594 -15.62 -9.84 22.68
C TYR A 594 -15.67 -8.32 22.73
N GLY A 595 -16.35 -7.71 23.71
CA GLY A 595 -16.41 -6.25 23.87
C GLY A 595 -16.60 -5.78 25.32
N ASN A 596 -15.55 -5.29 25.97
CA ASN A 596 -15.58 -4.97 27.42
C ASN A 596 -15.70 -3.49 27.77
N PRO A 597 -16.29 -3.16 28.93
CA PRO A 597 -16.22 -1.82 29.49
C PRO A 597 -14.80 -1.52 30.01
N ARG A 598 -14.25 -0.34 29.68
CA ARG A 598 -12.95 0.12 30.21
C ARG A 598 -12.91 1.65 30.24
N ARG A 599 -12.27 2.24 31.26
CA ARG A 599 -12.05 3.71 31.37
C ARG A 599 -13.33 4.56 31.20
N ASP A 600 -14.48 4.07 31.66
CA ASP A 600 -15.81 4.70 31.47
C ASP A 600 -16.35 4.70 30.02
N PHE A 601 -15.68 4.01 29.11
CA PHE A 601 -16.12 3.72 27.74
C PHE A 601 -16.40 2.21 27.57
N GLY A 602 -16.79 1.82 26.36
CA GLY A 602 -17.05 0.43 25.97
C GLY A 602 -16.28 0.05 24.73
N SER A 603 -15.88 -1.21 24.66
CA SER A 603 -15.40 -1.85 23.45
C SER A 603 -16.55 -2.62 22.81
N ILE A 604 -16.59 -2.66 21.48
CA ILE A 604 -17.60 -3.38 20.70
C ILE A 604 -16.91 -4.54 19.98
N GLY A 605 -17.51 -5.73 19.99
CA GLY A 605 -17.03 -6.88 19.21
C GLY A 605 -18.19 -7.56 18.50
N LEU A 606 -18.08 -7.69 17.17
CA LEU A 606 -19.15 -8.19 16.31
C LEU A 606 -18.60 -9.31 15.43
N PHE A 607 -18.93 -10.55 15.76
CA PHE A 607 -18.59 -11.71 14.92
C PHE A 607 -19.81 -12.09 14.10
N ILE A 608 -19.67 -12.15 12.78
CA ILE A 608 -20.76 -12.42 11.85
C ILE A 608 -20.29 -13.49 10.89
N ASP A 609 -21.02 -14.59 10.87
CA ASP A 609 -20.98 -15.63 9.84
C ASP A 609 -22.41 -15.71 9.25
N MET A 610 -22.52 -15.69 7.92
CA MET A 610 -23.79 -15.47 7.22
C MET A 610 -24.32 -16.68 6.43
N ALA A 611 -23.56 -17.75 6.28
CA ALA A 611 -24.02 -18.98 5.65
C ALA A 611 -22.94 -20.05 5.78
N GLY A 612 -23.37 -21.30 5.97
CA GLY A 612 -22.40 -22.38 6.11
C GLY A 612 -22.83 -23.51 6.99
N ARG A 613 -21.87 -24.40 7.27
CA ARG A 613 -21.97 -25.45 8.29
C ARG A 613 -20.67 -25.49 9.06
N ASP A 614 -20.62 -24.71 10.12
CA ASP A 614 -19.33 -24.23 10.61
C ASP A 614 -18.91 -24.91 11.90
N ILE A 615 -17.61 -24.93 12.15
CA ILE A 615 -17.03 -25.61 13.30
C ILE A 615 -16.34 -24.60 14.20
N TYR A 616 -16.82 -24.52 15.43
CA TYR A 616 -16.29 -23.61 16.43
C TYR A 616 -15.59 -24.33 17.57
N THR A 617 -14.50 -23.72 18.05
CA THR A 617 -14.04 -23.89 19.43
C THR A 617 -14.12 -22.52 20.11
N GLY A 618 -14.89 -22.39 21.20
CA GLY A 618 -15.06 -21.08 21.85
C GLY A 618 -16.49 -20.81 22.30
N TYR A 619 -16.93 -19.54 22.20
CA TYR A 619 -18.31 -19.12 22.46
C TYR A 619 -19.24 -19.34 21.26
N GLY A 620 -18.72 -19.16 20.05
CA GLY A 620 -19.45 -19.33 18.80
C GLY A 620 -19.97 -20.75 18.61
N LYS A 621 -21.07 -20.86 17.86
CA LYS A 621 -21.68 -22.14 17.47
C LYS A 621 -22.47 -21.92 16.17
N ASP A 622 -22.42 -22.94 15.34
CA ASP A 622 -23.24 -23.17 14.15
C ASP A 622 -24.74 -22.93 14.39
N ASP A 623 -25.40 -22.25 13.44
CA ASP A 623 -26.83 -21.92 13.43
C ASP A 623 -27.30 -21.32 14.77
N SER A 624 -26.59 -20.28 15.24
CA SER A 624 -26.87 -19.71 16.54
C SER A 624 -26.49 -18.24 16.72
N TYR A 625 -27.07 -17.66 17.77
CA TYR A 625 -26.64 -16.37 18.31
C TYR A 625 -25.98 -16.58 19.66
N TRP A 626 -24.94 -15.79 19.93
CA TRP A 626 -24.33 -15.75 21.24
C TRP A 626 -24.02 -14.32 21.67
N LYS A 627 -23.93 -14.16 22.99
CA LYS A 627 -23.29 -13.00 23.61
C LYS A 627 -22.03 -13.52 24.27
N SER A 628 -20.91 -12.84 24.06
CA SER A 628 -19.72 -13.12 24.87
C SER A 628 -20.01 -12.72 26.32
N ASP A 629 -19.16 -13.11 27.27
CA ASP A 629 -19.27 -12.68 28.68
C ASP A 629 -19.00 -11.17 28.89
N SER A 630 -19.13 -10.38 27.83
CA SER A 630 -18.85 -8.96 27.71
C SER A 630 -20.16 -8.15 27.68
N LYS A 631 -20.06 -6.81 27.72
CA LYS A 631 -21.24 -5.95 27.81
C LYS A 631 -21.83 -5.57 26.43
N TRP A 632 -20.96 -5.41 25.44
CA TRP A 632 -21.29 -4.92 24.10
C TRP A 632 -20.63 -5.76 23.01
N GLY A 633 -20.59 -7.08 23.21
CA GLY A 633 -20.02 -8.01 22.26
C GLY A 633 -20.83 -9.30 22.13
N GLY A 634 -20.80 -9.88 20.94
CA GLY A 634 -21.38 -11.17 20.63
C GLY A 634 -21.17 -11.51 19.17
N GLY A 635 -21.82 -12.58 18.76
CA GLY A 635 -21.80 -12.98 17.37
C GLY A 635 -23.01 -13.77 16.97
N MET A 636 -23.05 -14.06 15.67
CA MET A 636 -24.05 -14.89 15.06
C MET A 636 -23.42 -15.69 13.94
N ASP A 637 -24.04 -16.83 13.72
CA ASP A 637 -23.87 -17.73 12.60
C ASP A 637 -25.30 -18.07 12.20
N ILE A 638 -25.76 -17.51 11.08
CA ILE A 638 -27.11 -17.74 10.59
C ILE A 638 -27.17 -17.60 9.07
N GLU A 639 -27.96 -18.47 8.44
CA GLU A 639 -28.27 -18.38 7.02
C GLU A 639 -28.98 -17.06 6.65
N PHE A 640 -28.21 -16.09 6.17
CA PHE A 640 -28.69 -14.79 5.65
C PHE A 640 -28.96 -14.85 4.14
N TRP A 641 -28.26 -15.73 3.44
CA TRP A 641 -28.42 -15.98 2.01
C TRP A 641 -29.58 -16.93 1.78
N LYS A 642 -30.73 -16.43 1.31
CA LYS A 642 -31.80 -17.35 0.89
C LYS A 642 -31.39 -18.03 -0.40
N THR A 643 -31.02 -19.30 -0.31
CA THR A 643 -30.96 -20.18 -1.49
C THR A 643 -32.30 -20.13 -2.23
N ASP A 644 -32.25 -19.73 -3.50
CA ASP A 644 -33.40 -19.83 -4.39
C ASP A 644 -33.69 -21.32 -4.56
N SER A 645 -34.67 -21.82 -3.81
CA SER A 645 -35.17 -23.20 -3.85
C SER A 645 -35.94 -23.47 -5.15
N THR A 646 -35.30 -23.26 -6.29
CA THR A 646 -35.77 -23.64 -7.63
C THR A 646 -34.82 -24.64 -8.31
N GLY A 647 -34.16 -25.48 -7.52
CA GLY A 647 -33.58 -26.75 -7.99
C GLY A 647 -34.58 -27.87 -7.76
N THR A 648 -35.17 -28.38 -8.85
CA THR A 648 -36.17 -29.46 -8.87
C THR A 648 -35.74 -30.72 -8.10
N ASP A 649 -36.43 -31.02 -7.00
CA ASP A 649 -36.63 -32.39 -6.54
C ASP A 649 -37.39 -33.16 -7.64
N GLY A 650 -36.65 -33.91 -8.44
CA GLY A 650 -37.20 -34.90 -9.36
C GLY A 650 -37.30 -36.25 -8.68
N GLU A 651 -38.47 -36.56 -8.11
CA GLU A 651 -38.96 -37.94 -7.97
C GLU A 651 -39.30 -38.57 -9.33
#